data_AF-A0A151N830-F1
#
_entry.id   AF-A0A151N830-F1
#
_cell.length_a   1.000
_cell.length_b   1.000
_cell.length_c   1.000
_cell.angle_alpha   90.00
_cell.angle_beta   90.00
_cell.angle_gamma   90.00
#
_symmetry.space_group_name_H-M   'P 1'
#
loop_
_entity.id
_entity.type
_entity.pdbx_description
1 polymer ?
#
loop_
_entity_poly.entity_id
_entity_poly.type
_entity_poly.pdbx_seq_one_letter_code
_entity_poly.pdbx_strand_id
1 'polypeptide(L)'
;MLEAVPAVSPQTTILDLRFNRIKEIQPGAFRRLKNLNTLLLNNNQIKRIPNEAFVDLENLKYLYLHFNQIETLEPESFTHLPKLERLFLHNNRIAHLVPGTFSHLESMKRLRLDSNALHCDCEILWLAELLKTYAESGNAQAAATCEYPRRIQGRSVATITPEELNCERPRITSEPQDVDVTSGNTVYFTCRAEGNPKPEIIWLRNNNELSMKEDSRLNLLDDGTLMIENTQETDQGIYQCMAKNVAGEVKTQEVTLRYFGSPARPSFVIHPQNTEVLVGESVTLECSATGHPQPQITWTKGDRTPLPNDPRITITPSGGLYIQNVNQEDSGEYTCFATNSIDNIHATAYIIVQALPQFTVIPQDRAVIEGHTVDFPCEAQGYPQPVIAWTKGGSQLSVDRRHLVLSSGTLRISRVALHDQGQYECQAVNIIGSQRITVYLTVQPRVTPVFASVPSDMTVEVGTNVQIPCSSQGEPEPVITWNKDGVQVTESGKFHVSPEGFLTIRDVGTADEGRYECVARNTIGYSSVSMVLSVDVPNVSRNGDPFVQTSIVEAIATVDRAINSTRTHLFDSRPRSPNDLLALFRYPRDPYTVEQARAGEIFERTLQLIQDHVRDGLMVDLNGTSYHYNDLVSPQYLNLIANLSGCTAHRRVNNCSDMCFHQKYRTHDGTCNNLQHPMWGASLTAFERLLKSVYENGFNLPRGIGSNRRYNGYTLPMPRLVSTTLLGTETITPDNQYTHMLMQWGQFLDHDLDLTVAALSEARFSDGQHCSSVCTNDPPCFSIMIPPNDPRVRNGARCMFFVRSSPVCGSGMTSLLMNSVYPREQINQLTSYIDASNVYGSSDHEALEIRDFASQRGLLRQGIVQRSGKPLLPFATGPPTECMRDENESPIPCFLAGDQRANEQLGLTSMHTLWFREHNRIATELLKLNPHWDGDTIYHETRKIVGAEMQHITYSHWLPKILGEVWSYTYQSFIVSAG
;
A
#
# COMPACT_ATOMS: atom_id res chain seq x y z
N MET A 1 62.13 -7.39 86.91
CA MET A 1 61.00 -7.97 86.16
C MET A 1 60.49 -9.12 87.00
N LEU A 2 59.18 -9.22 87.26
CA LEU A 2 58.61 -10.33 88.01
C LEU A 2 58.09 -11.37 86.99
N GLU A 3 58.95 -12.33 86.65
CA GLU A 3 58.66 -13.39 85.67
C GLU A 3 57.84 -14.54 86.27
N ALA A 4 58.22 -14.95 87.49
CA ALA A 4 57.51 -15.91 88.32
C ALA A 4 57.86 -15.61 89.79
N VAL A 5 57.07 -16.11 90.74
CA VAL A 5 57.39 -16.03 92.18
C VAL A 5 58.04 -17.36 92.63
N PRO A 6 59.37 -17.54 92.50
CA PRO A 6 60.05 -18.73 92.99
C PRO A 6 60.09 -18.71 94.51
N ALA A 7 59.90 -19.89 95.14
CA ALA A 7 59.96 -20.12 96.59
C ALA A 7 58.76 -19.68 97.46
N VAL A 8 57.56 -19.52 96.89
CA VAL A 8 56.31 -19.29 97.65
C VAL A 8 55.41 -20.52 97.60
N SER A 9 54.86 -20.93 98.76
CA SER A 9 53.99 -22.10 98.86
C SER A 9 52.71 -21.94 98.04
N PRO A 10 52.23 -22.96 97.30
CA PRO A 10 50.92 -22.93 96.62
C PRO A 10 49.73 -22.68 97.57
N GLN A 11 49.91 -22.93 98.88
CA GLN A 11 48.91 -22.70 99.92
C GLN A 11 48.87 -21.24 100.43
N THR A 12 49.69 -20.36 99.86
CA THR A 12 49.79 -18.96 100.30
C THR A 12 48.48 -18.21 100.05
N THR A 13 47.92 -17.64 101.11
CA THR A 13 46.68 -16.82 101.06
C THR A 13 46.96 -15.33 101.02
N ILE A 14 48.14 -14.87 101.46
CA ILE A 14 48.56 -13.46 101.43
C ILE A 14 49.98 -13.39 100.87
N LEU A 15 50.18 -12.60 99.81
CA LEU A 15 51.48 -12.33 99.21
C LEU A 15 51.78 -10.83 99.27
N ASP A 16 52.80 -10.48 100.04
CA ASP A 16 53.28 -9.10 100.17
C ASP A 16 54.53 -8.87 99.32
N LEU A 17 54.39 -8.08 98.27
CA LEU A 17 55.45 -7.68 97.34
C LEU A 17 55.67 -6.16 97.35
N ARG A 18 55.25 -5.46 98.40
CA ARG A 18 55.42 -4.00 98.50
C ARG A 18 56.88 -3.61 98.62
N PHE A 19 57.25 -2.42 98.14
CA PHE A 19 58.60 -1.85 98.26
C PHE A 19 59.74 -2.68 97.62
N ASN A 20 59.42 -3.52 96.63
CA ASN A 20 60.40 -4.40 95.96
C ASN A 20 60.98 -3.82 94.65
N ARG A 21 60.69 -2.56 94.31
CA ARG A 21 61.13 -1.89 93.06
C ARG A 21 60.74 -2.66 91.79
N ILE A 22 59.62 -3.40 91.81
CA ILE A 22 59.12 -4.16 90.66
C ILE A 22 58.73 -3.19 89.55
N LYS A 23 59.26 -3.38 88.33
CA LYS A 23 58.97 -2.52 87.17
C LYS A 23 57.93 -3.08 86.19
N GLU A 24 57.78 -4.40 86.18
CA GLU A 24 56.99 -5.14 85.21
C GLU A 24 56.56 -6.49 85.79
N ILE A 25 55.34 -6.89 85.47
CA ILE A 25 54.73 -8.18 85.80
C ILE A 25 54.58 -8.93 84.48
N GLN A 26 55.10 -10.15 84.38
CA GLN A 26 54.87 -10.99 83.20
C GLN A 26 53.48 -11.65 83.26
N PRO A 27 52.81 -11.88 82.12
CA PRO A 27 51.58 -12.66 82.05
C PRO A 27 51.71 -14.00 82.79
N GLY A 28 50.75 -14.32 83.67
CA GLY A 28 50.78 -15.56 84.44
C GLY A 28 51.80 -15.64 85.59
N ALA A 29 52.47 -14.55 85.97
CA ALA A 29 53.48 -14.55 87.05
C ALA A 29 52.98 -15.14 88.39
N PHE A 30 51.66 -15.14 88.63
CA PHE A 30 51.01 -15.63 89.85
C PHE A 30 50.21 -16.93 89.66
N ARG A 31 50.19 -17.55 88.47
CA ARG A 31 49.29 -18.66 88.09
C ARG A 31 49.34 -19.88 89.03
N ARG A 32 50.44 -20.07 89.77
CA ARG A 32 50.62 -21.15 90.75
C ARG A 32 49.98 -20.90 92.12
N LEU A 33 49.50 -19.68 92.41
CA LEU A 33 49.01 -19.24 93.71
C LEU A 33 47.47 -19.18 93.76
N LYS A 34 46.79 -20.27 93.42
CA LYS A 34 45.32 -20.32 93.29
C LYS A 34 44.54 -20.04 94.59
N ASN A 35 45.19 -20.20 95.75
CA ASN A 35 44.60 -19.92 97.06
C ASN A 35 44.79 -18.48 97.54
N LEU A 36 45.44 -17.63 96.73
CA LEU A 36 45.75 -16.27 97.09
C LEU A 36 44.46 -15.45 97.27
N ASN A 37 44.31 -14.87 98.46
CA ASN A 37 43.19 -14.01 98.84
C ASN A 37 43.60 -12.54 98.79
N THR A 38 44.84 -12.23 99.16
CA THR A 38 45.37 -10.85 99.21
C THR A 38 46.71 -10.77 98.48
N LEU A 39 46.81 -9.83 97.54
CA LEU A 39 48.04 -9.52 96.82
C LEU A 39 48.40 -8.03 97.00
N LEU A 40 49.54 -7.78 97.62
CA LEU A 40 50.05 -6.42 97.84
C LEU A 40 51.22 -6.13 96.90
N LEU A 41 50.98 -5.29 95.89
CA LEU A 41 51.96 -4.85 94.89
C LEU A 41 52.22 -3.33 94.93
N ASN A 42 51.69 -2.63 95.93
CA ASN A 42 51.81 -1.19 96.07
C ASN A 42 53.22 -0.73 96.47
N ASN A 43 53.56 0.54 96.21
CA ASN A 43 54.90 1.10 96.41
C ASN A 43 56.00 0.38 95.60
N ASN A 44 55.74 0.16 94.31
CA ASN A 44 56.70 -0.38 93.35
C ASN A 44 56.89 0.62 92.18
N GLN A 45 57.44 0.16 91.06
CA GLN A 45 57.72 0.97 89.86
C GLN A 45 56.98 0.40 88.63
N ILE A 46 55.84 -0.27 88.83
CA ILE A 46 55.11 -0.97 87.76
C ILE A 46 54.52 0.07 86.80
N LYS A 47 54.78 -0.08 85.49
CA LYS A 47 54.31 0.85 84.45
C LYS A 47 53.08 0.42 83.67
N ARG A 48 52.87 -0.88 83.55
CA ARG A 48 51.77 -1.47 82.78
C ARG A 48 51.27 -2.72 83.49
N ILE A 49 49.98 -3.00 83.35
CA ILE A 49 49.39 -4.29 83.71
C ILE A 49 49.03 -4.99 82.39
N PRO A 50 49.70 -6.10 82.02
CA PRO A 50 49.36 -6.82 80.81
C PRO A 50 48.12 -7.70 81.00
N ASN A 51 47.52 -8.14 79.89
CA ASN A 51 46.53 -9.21 79.87
C ASN A 51 47.10 -10.45 80.56
N GLU A 52 46.22 -11.22 81.22
CA GLU A 52 46.59 -12.40 82.02
C GLU A 52 47.58 -12.16 83.19
N ALA A 53 47.86 -10.91 83.58
CA ALA A 53 48.73 -10.63 84.74
C ALA A 53 48.25 -11.35 86.01
N PHE A 54 46.93 -11.48 86.19
CA PHE A 54 46.28 -12.08 87.35
C PHE A 54 45.44 -13.33 87.01
N VAL A 55 45.74 -13.99 85.89
CA VAL A 55 45.03 -15.20 85.46
C VAL A 55 45.07 -16.31 86.52
N ASP A 56 43.98 -17.08 86.62
CA ASP A 56 43.77 -18.19 87.58
C ASP A 56 43.76 -17.80 89.08
N LEU A 57 43.62 -16.50 89.41
CA LEU A 57 43.50 -16.02 90.79
C LEU A 57 42.03 -15.88 91.25
N GLU A 58 41.22 -16.92 91.06
CA GLU A 58 39.76 -16.90 91.32
C GLU A 58 39.37 -16.61 92.78
N ASN A 59 40.28 -16.84 93.73
CA ASN A 59 40.05 -16.59 95.15
C ASN A 59 40.51 -15.21 95.64
N LEU A 60 41.10 -14.41 94.76
CA LEU A 60 41.65 -13.10 95.12
C LEU A 60 40.53 -12.14 95.48
N LYS A 61 40.57 -11.61 96.71
CA LYS A 61 39.62 -10.64 97.24
C LYS A 61 40.17 -9.23 97.28
N TYR A 62 41.47 -9.07 97.53
CA TYR A 62 42.08 -7.77 97.74
C TYR A 62 43.36 -7.62 96.92
N LEU A 63 43.38 -6.62 96.03
CA LEU A 63 44.50 -6.30 95.16
C LEU A 63 44.93 -4.84 95.35
N TYR A 64 46.18 -4.65 95.79
CA TYR A 64 46.76 -3.33 96.05
C TYR A 64 47.84 -3.01 95.02
N LEU A 65 47.57 -2.05 94.14
CA LEU A 65 48.46 -1.59 93.06
C LEU A 65 48.79 -0.08 93.15
N HIS A 66 48.26 0.63 94.15
CA HIS A 66 48.49 2.05 94.39
C HIS A 66 49.97 2.41 94.63
N PHE A 67 50.34 3.68 94.45
CA PHE A 67 51.74 4.16 94.54
C PHE A 67 52.70 3.38 93.61
N ASN A 68 52.31 3.26 92.35
CA ASN A 68 53.15 2.72 91.27
C ASN A 68 53.31 3.78 90.17
N GLN A 69 53.69 3.37 88.95
CA GLN A 69 53.84 4.23 87.78
C GLN A 69 52.92 3.77 86.64
N ILE A 70 51.78 3.15 86.95
CA ILE A 70 50.93 2.49 85.95
C ILE A 70 50.33 3.55 85.03
N GLU A 71 50.62 3.45 83.73
CA GLU A 71 50.13 4.35 82.67
C GLU A 71 49.00 3.68 81.88
N THR A 72 49.11 2.37 81.63
CA THR A 72 48.17 1.60 80.81
C THR A 72 47.68 0.34 81.51
N LEU A 73 46.39 0.05 81.35
CA LEU A 73 45.75 -1.21 81.69
C LEU A 73 45.31 -1.85 80.36
N GLU A 74 45.78 -3.06 80.06
CA GLU A 74 45.28 -3.78 78.87
C GLU A 74 43.82 -4.24 79.09
N PRO A 75 43.00 -4.35 78.04
CA PRO A 75 41.53 -4.52 78.16
C PRO A 75 41.08 -5.69 79.04
N GLU A 76 41.86 -6.76 79.11
CA GLU A 76 41.53 -7.98 79.86
C GLU A 76 42.40 -8.16 81.12
N SER A 77 43.06 -7.09 81.58
CA SER A 77 43.97 -7.13 82.73
C SER A 77 43.33 -7.62 84.04
N PHE A 78 42.01 -7.50 84.18
CA PHE A 78 41.25 -7.85 85.38
C PHE A 78 40.11 -8.86 85.12
N THR A 79 40.15 -9.57 83.99
CA THR A 79 39.21 -10.68 83.73
C THR A 79 39.52 -11.86 84.66
N HIS A 80 38.54 -12.74 84.87
CA HIS A 80 38.68 -13.95 85.70
C HIS A 80 39.00 -13.72 87.19
N LEU A 81 38.56 -12.59 87.76
CA LEU A 81 38.67 -12.26 89.19
C LEU A 81 37.28 -12.14 89.87
N PRO A 82 36.44 -13.20 89.86
CA PRO A 82 35.02 -13.11 90.24
C PRO A 82 34.79 -12.75 91.72
N LYS A 83 35.76 -13.03 92.60
CA LYS A 83 35.69 -12.75 94.05
C LYS A 83 36.38 -11.45 94.47
N LEU A 84 36.87 -10.65 93.53
CA LEU A 84 37.63 -9.43 93.86
C LEU A 84 36.71 -8.40 94.49
N GLU A 85 36.95 -8.08 95.76
CA GLU A 85 36.13 -7.14 96.54
C GLU A 85 36.77 -5.76 96.61
N ARG A 86 38.11 -5.65 96.56
CA ARG A 86 38.82 -4.36 96.64
C ARG A 86 39.99 -4.29 95.66
N LEU A 87 40.01 -3.22 94.87
CA LEU A 87 41.07 -2.90 93.92
C LEU A 87 41.54 -1.45 94.13
N PHE A 88 42.80 -1.29 94.55
CA PHE A 88 43.39 0.03 94.78
C PHE A 88 44.45 0.35 93.72
N LEU A 89 44.13 1.31 92.85
CA LEU A 89 44.95 1.81 91.75
C LEU A 89 45.28 3.31 91.87
N HIS A 90 44.87 3.98 92.96
CA HIS A 90 45.17 5.40 93.20
C HIS A 90 46.67 5.71 93.27
N ASN A 91 47.08 6.96 93.03
CA ASN A 91 48.49 7.36 92.96
C ASN A 91 49.27 6.56 91.90
N ASN A 92 48.78 6.57 90.67
CA ASN A 92 49.41 6.03 89.47
C ASN A 92 49.38 7.11 88.36
N ARG A 93 49.57 6.75 87.09
CA ARG A 93 49.62 7.66 85.94
C ARG A 93 48.61 7.29 84.85
N ILE A 94 47.51 6.62 85.23
CA ILE A 94 46.50 6.14 84.28
C ILE A 94 45.79 7.35 83.67
N ALA A 95 45.86 7.50 82.36
CA ALA A 95 45.26 8.63 81.64
C ALA A 95 43.95 8.25 80.93
N HIS A 96 43.92 7.09 80.28
CA HIS A 96 42.76 6.61 79.54
C HIS A 96 42.38 5.20 80.02
N LEU A 97 41.09 4.89 79.99
CA LEU A 97 40.56 3.59 80.35
C LEU A 97 39.74 3.06 79.18
N VAL A 98 40.00 1.82 78.79
CA VAL A 98 39.22 1.16 77.75
C VAL A 98 37.81 0.85 78.29
N PRO A 99 36.73 1.13 77.55
CA PRO A 99 35.38 0.75 77.96
C PRO A 99 35.28 -0.72 78.37
N GLY A 100 34.71 -0.98 79.54
CA GLY A 100 34.53 -2.35 80.06
C GLY A 100 35.73 -2.94 80.82
N THR A 101 36.84 -2.20 81.02
CA THR A 101 38.03 -2.70 81.77
C THR A 101 37.69 -3.30 83.15
N PHE A 102 36.61 -2.84 83.79
CA PHE A 102 36.16 -3.29 85.11
C PHE A 102 34.77 -3.97 85.11
N SER A 103 34.12 -4.15 83.95
CA SER A 103 32.71 -4.58 83.89
C SER A 103 32.48 -6.01 84.39
N HIS A 104 33.50 -6.87 84.40
CA HIS A 104 33.43 -8.27 84.85
C HIS A 104 33.72 -8.47 86.35
N LEU A 105 33.91 -7.39 87.12
CA LEU A 105 34.21 -7.44 88.56
C LEU A 105 32.92 -7.43 89.38
N GLU A 106 32.19 -8.55 89.37
CA GLU A 106 30.85 -8.68 89.95
C GLU A 106 30.80 -8.56 91.48
N SER A 107 31.85 -8.99 92.19
CA SER A 107 31.93 -8.92 93.66
C SER A 107 32.53 -7.62 94.20
N MET A 108 32.76 -6.62 93.33
CA MET A 108 33.50 -5.41 93.68
C MET A 108 32.75 -4.57 94.72
N LYS A 109 33.45 -4.25 95.81
CA LYS A 109 32.93 -3.38 96.88
C LYS A 109 33.66 -2.04 96.96
N ARG A 110 34.93 -2.00 96.52
CA ARG A 110 35.73 -0.78 96.59
C ARG A 110 36.78 -0.71 95.49
N LEU A 111 36.57 0.21 94.55
CA LEU A 111 37.53 0.60 93.53
C LEU A 111 38.11 1.98 93.86
N ARG A 112 39.44 2.14 93.80
CA ARG A 112 40.10 3.45 93.94
C ARG A 112 41.03 3.73 92.77
N LEU A 113 40.71 4.74 91.99
CA LEU A 113 41.40 5.25 90.80
C LEU A 113 41.71 6.74 90.90
N ASP A 114 41.34 7.42 91.98
CA ASP A 114 41.66 8.83 92.21
C ASP A 114 43.19 9.06 92.24
N SER A 115 43.62 10.32 92.12
CA SER A 115 45.05 10.65 92.04
C SER A 115 45.77 9.90 90.89
N ASN A 116 45.11 9.84 89.73
CA ASN A 116 45.64 9.42 88.43
C ASN A 116 45.50 10.59 87.43
N ALA A 117 45.96 10.41 86.20
CA ALA A 117 45.91 11.43 85.14
C ALA A 117 44.65 11.32 84.25
N LEU A 118 43.51 10.89 84.80
CA LEU A 118 42.33 10.50 84.02
C LEU A 118 41.83 11.65 83.13
N HIS A 119 41.75 11.39 81.82
CA HIS A 119 41.10 12.25 80.86
C HIS A 119 39.62 11.89 80.80
N CYS A 120 38.79 12.81 81.28
CA CYS A 120 37.34 12.69 81.25
C CYS A 120 36.81 13.34 79.97
N ASP A 121 36.54 12.51 78.99
CA ASP A 121 35.79 12.80 77.79
C ASP A 121 34.52 11.94 77.75
N CYS A 122 33.76 11.98 76.67
CA CYS A 122 32.52 11.21 76.54
C CYS A 122 32.71 9.69 76.66
N GLU A 123 33.90 9.17 76.34
CA GLU A 123 34.19 7.75 76.44
C GLU A 123 34.37 7.29 77.89
N ILE A 124 34.44 8.20 78.88
CA ILE A 124 34.52 7.83 80.30
C ILE A 124 33.16 7.61 80.97
N LEU A 125 32.04 7.91 80.29
CA LEU A 125 30.70 7.85 80.87
C LEU A 125 30.31 6.46 81.39
N TRP A 126 30.79 5.38 80.78
CA TRP A 126 30.57 4.01 81.28
C TRP A 126 31.15 3.81 82.68
N LEU A 127 32.29 4.46 82.99
CA LEU A 127 32.91 4.38 84.30
C LEU A 127 32.12 5.20 85.32
N ALA A 128 31.56 6.34 84.91
CA ALA A 128 30.67 7.12 85.76
C ALA A 128 29.47 6.28 86.22
N GLU A 129 28.84 5.54 85.30
CA GLU A 129 27.72 4.68 85.61
C GLU A 129 28.10 3.47 86.46
N LEU A 130 29.21 2.80 86.13
CA LEU A 130 29.74 1.69 86.93
C LEU A 130 30.09 2.12 88.37
N LEU A 131 30.60 3.33 88.56
CA LEU A 131 30.90 3.84 89.90
C LEU A 131 29.64 4.16 90.71
N LYS A 132 28.52 4.53 90.07
CA LYS A 132 27.23 4.72 90.75
C LYS A 132 26.67 3.39 91.24
N THR A 133 26.71 2.34 90.40
CA THR A 133 26.22 1.00 90.81
C THR A 133 27.01 0.45 92.00
N TYR A 134 28.33 0.68 92.05
CA TYR A 134 29.13 0.35 93.22
C TYR A 134 28.81 1.21 94.45
N ALA A 135 28.46 2.49 94.29
CA ALA A 135 28.12 3.37 95.40
C ALA A 135 26.83 2.94 96.13
N GLU A 136 25.82 2.44 95.40
CA GLU A 136 24.56 1.95 95.96
C GLU A 136 24.74 0.73 96.89
N SER A 137 25.84 -0.02 96.74
CA SER A 137 26.20 -1.18 97.59
C SER A 137 26.93 -0.85 98.90
N GLY A 138 27.12 0.45 99.22
CA GLY A 138 27.41 0.91 100.59
C GLY A 138 28.86 1.28 100.96
N ASN A 139 29.70 1.83 100.06
CA ASN A 139 30.89 2.63 100.45
C ASN A 139 31.66 3.28 99.27
N ALA A 140 31.28 4.48 98.80
CA ALA A 140 32.13 5.22 97.84
C ALA A 140 32.04 6.75 98.00
N GLN A 141 33.03 7.34 98.67
CA GLN A 141 33.46 8.73 98.41
C GLN A 141 34.85 8.69 97.76
N ALA A 142 34.95 9.32 96.59
CA ALA A 142 36.12 9.47 95.71
C ALA A 142 36.76 8.16 95.18
N ALA A 143 36.05 7.46 94.29
CA ALA A 143 36.58 6.29 93.58
C ALA A 143 37.39 6.64 92.32
N ALA A 144 37.18 7.80 91.68
CA ALA A 144 37.96 8.30 90.54
C ALA A 144 37.75 9.82 90.39
N THR A 145 38.79 10.57 90.02
CA THR A 145 38.73 12.02 89.81
C THR A 145 39.33 12.39 88.46
N CYS A 146 38.72 13.35 87.75
CA CYS A 146 39.24 13.84 86.49
C CYS A 146 40.46 14.72 86.68
N GLU A 147 41.48 14.53 85.85
CA GLU A 147 42.63 15.42 85.74
C GLU A 147 42.49 16.37 84.53
N TYR A 148 41.95 15.84 83.42
CA TYR A 148 41.63 16.61 82.22
C TYR A 148 40.16 16.40 81.83
N PRO A 149 39.53 17.38 81.15
CA PRO A 149 40.01 18.74 80.89
C PRO A 149 40.00 19.61 82.15
N ARG A 150 40.84 20.68 82.15
CA ARG A 150 41.03 21.57 83.32
C ARG A 150 39.73 22.11 83.94
N ARG A 151 38.67 22.30 83.14
CA ARG A 151 37.36 22.79 83.61
C ARG A 151 36.69 21.90 84.67
N ILE A 152 36.99 20.61 84.65
CA ILE A 152 36.43 19.60 85.57
C ILE A 152 37.53 18.89 86.37
N GLN A 153 38.72 19.47 86.45
CA GLN A 153 39.82 18.91 87.23
C GLN A 153 39.41 18.78 88.71
N GLY A 154 39.68 17.61 89.30
CA GLY A 154 39.27 17.25 90.66
C GLY A 154 37.81 16.84 90.82
N ARG A 155 36.95 16.97 89.79
CA ARG A 155 35.56 16.46 89.84
C ARG A 155 35.57 14.93 89.90
N SER A 156 34.64 14.36 90.65
CA SER A 156 34.43 12.91 90.73
C SER A 156 33.80 12.40 89.43
N VAL A 157 34.39 11.35 88.82
CA VAL A 157 33.87 10.74 87.58
C VAL A 157 32.42 10.29 87.73
N ALA A 158 32.04 9.77 88.91
CA ALA A 158 30.68 9.28 89.20
C ALA A 158 29.58 10.35 89.12
N THR A 159 29.96 11.63 89.19
CA THR A 159 29.01 12.77 89.24
C THR A 159 28.97 13.61 87.97
N ILE A 160 29.77 13.25 86.95
CA ILE A 160 29.88 14.03 85.72
C ILE A 160 28.72 13.73 84.80
N THR A 161 28.25 14.78 84.12
CA THR A 161 27.15 14.72 83.15
C THR A 161 27.68 14.72 81.71
N PRO A 162 26.95 14.16 80.73
CA PRO A 162 27.31 14.22 79.31
C PRO A 162 27.51 15.66 78.80
N GLU A 163 26.75 16.63 79.32
CA GLU A 163 26.85 18.05 78.95
C GLU A 163 28.20 18.65 79.39
N GLU A 164 28.68 18.32 80.60
CA GLU A 164 29.99 18.78 81.10
C GLU A 164 31.17 18.20 80.31
N LEU A 165 30.95 17.12 79.55
CA LEU A 165 31.90 16.44 78.69
C LEU A 165 31.81 16.88 77.22
N ASN A 166 30.87 17.77 76.86
CA ASN A 166 30.56 18.18 75.48
C ASN A 166 30.15 17.01 74.58
N CYS A 167 29.37 16.06 75.09
CA CYS A 167 28.86 14.95 74.27
C CYS A 167 27.73 15.43 73.36
N GLU A 168 27.80 15.06 72.09
CA GLU A 168 26.81 15.40 71.08
C GLU A 168 26.11 14.14 70.62
N ARG A 169 24.77 14.14 70.69
CA ARG A 169 23.95 13.06 70.16
C ARG A 169 24.16 12.95 68.64
N PRO A 170 24.03 11.73 68.07
CA PRO A 170 24.18 11.55 66.63
C PRO A 170 23.13 12.38 65.88
N ARG A 171 23.54 13.01 64.78
CA ARG A 171 22.69 13.75 63.86
C ARG A 171 22.92 13.26 62.44
N ILE A 172 21.85 12.87 61.75
CA ILE A 172 21.91 12.48 60.33
C ILE A 172 22.22 13.71 59.47
N THR A 173 23.20 13.57 58.58
CA THR A 173 23.60 14.57 57.57
C THR A 173 23.27 14.14 56.15
N SER A 174 22.99 12.85 55.91
CA SER A 174 22.50 12.34 54.62
C SER A 174 21.48 11.23 54.83
N GLU A 175 20.31 11.39 54.22
CA GLU A 175 19.18 10.45 54.26
C GLU A 175 19.20 9.54 53.01
N PRO A 176 18.79 8.27 53.14
CA PRO A 176 18.63 7.37 52.00
C PRO A 176 17.34 7.67 51.22
N GLN A 177 17.22 7.08 50.02
CA GLN A 177 16.04 7.18 49.15
C GLN A 177 15.55 5.79 48.74
N ASP A 178 14.28 5.70 48.32
CA ASP A 178 13.72 4.49 47.69
C ASP A 178 14.56 4.10 46.45
N VAL A 179 14.77 2.79 46.28
CA VAL A 179 15.51 2.26 45.12
C VAL A 179 14.72 1.13 44.48
N ASP A 180 14.44 1.30 43.18
CA ASP A 180 13.90 0.25 42.33
C ASP A 180 15.06 -0.47 41.64
N VAL A 181 15.15 -1.80 41.79
CA VAL A 181 16.32 -2.57 41.34
C VAL A 181 15.94 -3.85 40.59
N THR A 182 16.87 -4.29 39.76
CA THR A 182 16.81 -5.53 38.98
C THR A 182 17.94 -6.49 39.36
N SER A 183 17.82 -7.76 38.96
CA SER A 183 18.79 -8.80 39.28
C SER A 183 20.20 -8.44 38.85
N GLY A 184 21.17 -8.59 39.76
CA GLY A 184 22.59 -8.39 39.46
C GLY A 184 23.12 -6.97 39.61
N ASN A 185 22.26 -5.96 39.78
CA ASN A 185 22.68 -4.59 40.03
C ASN A 185 23.32 -4.45 41.43
N THR A 186 24.09 -3.38 41.63
CA THR A 186 24.61 -2.98 42.94
C THR A 186 23.81 -1.77 43.45
N VAL A 187 23.29 -1.84 44.68
CA VAL A 187 22.48 -0.77 45.29
C VAL A 187 23.27 -0.08 46.40
N TYR A 188 23.08 1.23 46.50
CA TYR A 188 23.67 2.07 47.55
C TYR A 188 22.57 2.79 48.32
N PHE A 189 22.49 2.55 49.62
CA PHE A 189 21.72 3.39 50.54
C PHE A 189 22.69 4.26 51.34
N THR A 190 22.72 5.55 51.01
CA THR A 190 23.61 6.50 51.68
C THR A 190 23.07 6.87 53.05
N CYS A 191 23.89 6.76 54.09
CA CYS A 191 23.60 7.29 55.42
C CYS A 191 24.88 7.85 56.04
N ARG A 192 24.83 9.11 56.44
CA ARG A 192 25.96 9.79 57.11
C ARG A 192 25.46 10.45 58.37
N ALA A 193 26.24 10.38 59.45
CA ALA A 193 25.92 11.01 60.71
C ALA A 193 27.14 11.61 61.40
N GLU A 194 26.91 12.69 62.14
CA GLU A 194 27.90 13.38 62.96
C GLU A 194 27.50 13.31 64.44
N GLY A 195 28.47 13.36 65.34
CA GLY A 195 28.24 13.31 66.79
C GLY A 195 29.57 13.19 67.55
N ASN A 196 29.52 13.42 68.86
CA ASN A 196 30.69 13.34 69.73
C ASN A 196 30.39 12.42 70.93
N PRO A 197 30.99 11.22 71.01
CA PRO A 197 31.95 10.62 70.08
C PRO A 197 31.34 10.30 68.70
N LYS A 198 32.19 10.07 67.69
CA LYS A 198 31.75 9.71 66.33
C LYS A 198 30.76 8.53 66.40
N PRO A 199 29.55 8.66 65.83
CA PRO A 199 28.55 7.60 65.92
C PRO A 199 28.90 6.39 65.06
N GLU A 200 28.50 5.22 65.56
CA GLU A 200 28.46 3.97 64.80
C GLU A 200 27.21 3.93 63.92
N ILE A 201 27.35 3.50 62.68
CA ILE A 201 26.25 3.37 61.71
C ILE A 201 25.81 1.91 61.63
N ILE A 202 24.53 1.67 61.89
CA ILE A 202 23.90 0.35 61.92
C ILE A 202 22.73 0.36 60.94
N TRP A 203 22.68 -0.59 60.02
CA TRP A 203 21.57 -0.73 59.07
C TRP A 203 20.56 -1.76 59.54
N LEU A 204 19.28 -1.41 59.43
CA LEU A 204 18.13 -2.24 59.76
C LEU A 204 17.43 -2.64 58.47
N ARG A 205 17.01 -3.90 58.38
CA ARG A 205 16.11 -4.42 57.35
C ARG A 205 14.87 -5.01 58.00
N ASN A 206 13.70 -4.49 57.66
CA ASN A 206 12.42 -4.87 58.26
C ASN A 206 12.50 -4.86 59.81
N ASN A 207 13.10 -3.80 60.37
CA ASN A 207 13.34 -3.59 61.81
C ASN A 207 14.39 -4.51 62.48
N ASN A 208 15.07 -5.39 61.74
CA ASN A 208 16.15 -6.22 62.28
C ASN A 208 17.52 -5.70 61.84
N GLU A 209 18.51 -5.74 62.73
CA GLU A 209 19.89 -5.36 62.40
C GLU A 209 20.50 -6.28 61.33
N LEU A 210 21.09 -5.67 60.30
CA LEU A 210 21.77 -6.38 59.24
C LEU A 210 23.18 -6.79 59.68
N SER A 211 23.45 -8.09 59.66
CA SER A 211 24.78 -8.63 59.90
C SER A 211 25.59 -8.68 58.61
N MET A 212 26.58 -7.78 58.46
CA MET A 212 27.50 -7.79 57.30
C MET A 212 28.39 -9.06 57.24
N LYS A 213 28.44 -9.85 58.33
CA LYS A 213 29.23 -11.09 58.38
C LYS A 213 28.49 -12.29 57.81
N GLU A 214 27.16 -12.23 57.72
CA GLU A 214 26.30 -13.34 57.30
C GLU A 214 26.02 -13.35 55.79
N ASP A 215 26.07 -12.19 55.14
CA ASP A 215 25.88 -12.05 53.70
C ASP A 215 27.05 -11.30 53.06
N SER A 216 27.85 -12.02 52.26
CA SER A 216 29.06 -11.49 51.61
C SER A 216 28.78 -10.42 50.56
N ARG A 217 27.51 -10.18 50.20
CA ARG A 217 27.10 -9.14 49.24
C ARG A 217 26.84 -7.79 49.91
N LEU A 218 26.66 -7.79 51.23
CA LEU A 218 26.42 -6.59 52.01
C LEU A 218 27.76 -6.00 52.47
N ASN A 219 27.99 -4.74 52.14
CA ASN A 219 29.19 -4.01 52.51
C ASN A 219 28.81 -2.67 53.12
N LEU A 220 29.43 -2.33 54.26
CA LEU A 220 29.32 -1.00 54.85
C LEU A 220 30.56 -0.19 54.48
N LEU A 221 30.37 0.89 53.72
CA LEU A 221 31.46 1.78 53.33
C LEU A 221 31.89 2.67 54.51
N ASP A 222 33.11 3.22 54.46
CA ASP A 222 33.71 4.05 55.53
C ASP A 222 32.86 5.27 55.93
N ASP A 223 31.99 5.73 55.04
CA ASP A 223 31.09 6.87 55.25
C ASP A 223 29.73 6.49 55.84
N GLY A 224 29.42 5.20 56.01
CA GLY A 224 28.15 4.69 56.53
C GLY A 224 27.16 4.22 55.45
N THR A 225 27.53 4.30 54.17
CA THR A 225 26.69 3.82 53.04
C THR A 225 26.60 2.30 53.03
N LEU A 226 25.38 1.77 52.98
CA LEU A 226 25.14 0.35 52.72
C LEU A 226 25.22 0.09 51.22
N MET A 227 26.12 -0.81 50.83
CA MET A 227 26.25 -1.33 49.48
C MET A 227 25.75 -2.78 49.44
N ILE A 228 24.83 -3.08 48.52
CA ILE A 228 24.31 -4.43 48.27
C ILE A 228 24.74 -4.82 46.86
N GLU A 229 25.69 -5.73 46.73
CA GLU A 229 26.16 -6.23 45.43
C GLU A 229 25.27 -7.38 44.93
N ASN A 230 25.13 -7.50 43.60
CA ASN A 230 24.39 -8.59 42.96
C ASN A 230 23.00 -8.81 43.59
N THR A 231 22.16 -7.77 43.55
CA THR A 231 20.84 -7.77 44.19
C THR A 231 19.92 -8.88 43.68
N GLN A 232 19.16 -9.46 44.60
CA GLN A 232 18.23 -10.57 44.40
C GLN A 232 16.82 -10.20 44.89
N GLU A 233 15.81 -10.97 44.49
CA GLU A 233 14.41 -10.79 44.95
C GLU A 233 14.31 -10.82 46.48
N THR A 234 15.12 -11.68 47.09
CA THR A 234 15.22 -11.82 48.54
C THR A 234 15.85 -10.63 49.24
N ASP A 235 16.30 -9.58 48.55
CA ASP A 235 16.79 -8.34 49.16
C ASP A 235 15.67 -7.30 49.32
N GLN A 236 14.49 -7.52 48.72
CA GLN A 236 13.34 -6.63 48.83
C GLN A 236 12.93 -6.40 50.29
N GLY A 237 12.62 -5.16 50.65
CA GLY A 237 12.18 -4.83 51.99
C GLY A 237 12.38 -3.37 52.34
N ILE A 238 12.11 -3.07 53.60
CA ILE A 238 12.27 -1.74 54.17
C ILE A 238 13.64 -1.66 54.84
N TYR A 239 14.43 -0.67 54.45
CA TYR A 239 15.75 -0.38 54.97
C TYR A 239 15.71 0.92 55.79
N GLN A 240 16.45 0.94 56.89
CA GLN A 240 16.56 2.10 57.75
C GLN A 240 17.96 2.14 58.38
N CYS A 241 18.63 3.29 58.29
CA CYS A 241 19.89 3.53 58.98
C CYS A 241 19.64 4.05 60.40
N MET A 242 20.45 3.59 61.35
CA MET A 242 20.51 4.02 62.75
C MET A 242 21.93 4.46 63.10
N ALA A 243 22.10 5.68 63.58
CA ALA A 243 23.38 6.19 64.08
C ALA A 243 23.36 6.23 65.61
N LYS A 244 24.36 5.65 66.27
CA LYS A 244 24.40 5.45 67.72
C LYS A 244 25.75 5.84 68.34
N ASN A 245 25.71 6.54 69.47
CA ASN A 245 26.86 6.75 70.35
C ASN A 245 26.40 6.74 71.84
N VAL A 246 27.33 6.99 72.77
CA VAL A 246 27.02 7.01 74.22
C VAL A 246 26.04 8.11 74.65
N ALA A 247 25.83 9.15 73.84
CA ALA A 247 24.90 10.24 74.14
C ALA A 247 23.47 9.94 73.67
N GLY A 248 23.29 9.02 72.72
CA GLY A 248 21.99 8.57 72.22
C GLY A 248 22.04 7.90 70.85
N GLU A 249 20.85 7.69 70.27
CA GLU A 249 20.66 7.12 68.93
C GLU A 249 19.65 7.95 68.12
N VAL A 250 19.79 7.94 66.79
CA VAL A 250 18.85 8.53 65.83
C VAL A 250 18.67 7.60 64.65
N LYS A 251 17.46 7.52 64.10
CA LYS A 251 17.14 6.73 62.91
C LYS A 251 16.73 7.64 61.75
N THR A 252 17.07 7.20 60.54
CA THR A 252 16.62 7.79 59.26
C THR A 252 15.16 7.45 58.97
N GLN A 253 14.60 8.05 57.92
CA GLN A 253 13.33 7.60 57.36
C GLN A 253 13.43 6.16 56.80
N GLU A 254 12.33 5.43 56.82
CA GLU A 254 12.23 4.12 56.17
C GLU A 254 12.24 4.30 54.64
N VAL A 255 13.08 3.52 53.94
CA VAL A 255 13.14 3.48 52.48
C VAL A 255 12.92 2.08 51.96
N THR A 256 12.31 1.95 50.81
CA THR A 256 11.96 0.66 50.22
C THR A 256 12.93 0.29 49.11
N LEU A 257 13.49 -0.91 49.18
CA LEU A 257 14.07 -1.58 48.02
C LEU A 257 12.99 -2.39 47.33
N ARG A 258 12.59 -1.99 46.12
CA ARG A 258 11.60 -2.73 45.31
C ARG A 258 12.31 -3.54 44.24
N TYR A 259 12.07 -4.84 44.21
CA TYR A 259 12.68 -5.73 43.22
C TYR A 259 11.72 -5.98 42.07
N PHE A 260 12.14 -5.64 40.84
CA PHE A 260 11.31 -5.77 39.63
C PHE A 260 11.81 -6.85 38.67
N GLY A 261 12.69 -7.75 39.10
CA GLY A 261 13.23 -8.80 38.24
C GLY A 261 14.28 -8.26 37.26
N SER A 262 13.99 -8.24 35.96
CA SER A 262 14.88 -7.67 34.92
C SER A 262 14.19 -6.49 34.23
N PRO A 263 14.93 -5.46 33.76
CA PRO A 263 14.32 -4.39 32.97
C PRO A 263 13.62 -4.99 31.76
N ALA A 264 12.31 -4.76 31.63
CA ALA A 264 11.49 -5.37 30.62
C ALA A 264 11.05 -4.30 29.61
N ARG A 265 11.45 -4.48 28.34
CA ARG A 265 10.94 -3.66 27.24
C ARG A 265 9.41 -3.74 27.20
N PRO A 266 8.69 -2.72 26.70
CA PRO A 266 7.25 -2.77 26.58
C PRO A 266 6.82 -3.99 25.75
N SER A 267 5.69 -4.58 26.12
CA SER A 267 5.01 -5.64 25.38
C SER A 267 3.52 -5.40 25.45
N PHE A 268 2.83 -5.42 24.31
CA PHE A 268 1.39 -5.26 24.28
C PHE A 268 0.70 -6.44 24.97
N VAL A 269 -0.22 -6.11 25.89
CA VAL A 269 -1.15 -7.06 26.50
C VAL A 269 -2.43 -7.10 25.66
N ILE A 270 -2.94 -5.93 25.27
CA ILE A 270 -4.06 -5.78 24.36
C ILE A 270 -3.58 -4.99 23.15
N HIS A 271 -3.67 -5.63 21.99
CA HIS A 271 -3.44 -4.97 20.71
C HIS A 271 -4.74 -4.36 20.22
N PRO A 272 -4.70 -3.14 19.66
CA PRO A 272 -5.89 -2.56 19.06
C PRO A 272 -6.34 -3.40 17.86
N GLN A 273 -7.65 -3.52 17.69
CA GLN A 273 -8.28 -4.32 16.65
C GLN A 273 -9.08 -3.43 15.71
N ASN A 274 -9.15 -3.82 14.44
CA ASN A 274 -10.01 -3.14 13.47
C ASN A 274 -11.45 -3.15 13.96
N THR A 275 -12.07 -1.98 13.98
CA THR A 275 -13.42 -1.79 14.54
C THR A 275 -14.31 -1.08 13.54
N GLU A 276 -15.51 -1.61 13.35
CA GLU A 276 -16.56 -0.99 12.54
C GLU A 276 -17.54 -0.25 13.47
N VAL A 277 -17.96 0.95 13.09
CA VAL A 277 -18.87 1.79 13.89
C VAL A 277 -19.80 2.58 12.97
N LEU A 278 -21.05 2.79 13.39
CA LEU A 278 -22.00 3.60 12.65
C LEU A 278 -21.74 5.10 12.86
N VAL A 279 -21.97 5.91 11.82
CA VAL A 279 -21.96 7.38 11.96
C VAL A 279 -22.91 7.80 13.09
N GLY A 280 -22.41 8.64 13.99
CA GLY A 280 -23.13 9.16 15.15
C GLY A 280 -22.94 8.36 16.44
N GLU A 281 -22.44 7.12 16.36
CA GLU A 281 -22.14 6.31 17.53
C GLU A 281 -20.77 6.66 18.13
N SER A 282 -20.38 5.99 19.21
CA SER A 282 -19.07 6.17 19.84
C SER A 282 -18.27 4.86 19.78
N VAL A 283 -16.94 4.94 19.69
CA VAL A 283 -16.06 3.79 19.56
C VAL A 283 -14.85 3.89 20.50
N THR A 284 -14.37 2.75 20.98
CA THR A 284 -13.12 2.64 21.75
C THR A 284 -12.18 1.64 21.07
N LEU A 285 -10.96 2.07 20.73
CA LEU A 285 -9.87 1.15 20.40
C LEU A 285 -9.07 0.83 21.66
N GLU A 286 -9.14 -0.41 22.13
CA GLU A 286 -8.39 -0.84 23.32
C GLU A 286 -6.90 -1.00 23.02
N CYS A 287 -6.04 -0.47 23.88
CA CYS A 287 -4.60 -0.68 23.82
C CYS A 287 -3.99 -0.65 25.21
N SER A 288 -3.22 -1.67 25.57
CA SER A 288 -2.49 -1.72 26.84
C SER A 288 -1.18 -2.48 26.70
N ALA A 289 -0.18 -2.07 27.48
CA ALA A 289 1.15 -2.66 27.46
C ALA A 289 1.71 -2.85 28.88
N THR A 290 2.53 -3.89 29.04
CA THR A 290 3.32 -4.17 30.23
C THR A 290 4.80 -3.91 29.95
N GLY A 291 5.58 -3.67 30.99
CA GLY A 291 7.01 -3.39 30.89
C GLY A 291 7.49 -2.71 32.17
N HIS A 292 8.80 -2.67 32.38
CA HIS A 292 9.38 -1.98 33.53
C HIS A 292 10.54 -1.08 33.08
N PRO A 293 10.45 0.26 33.28
CA PRO A 293 9.35 1.00 33.91
C PRO A 293 8.01 0.90 33.14
N GLN A 294 6.89 1.15 33.84
CA GLN A 294 5.53 1.04 33.28
C GLN A 294 5.40 1.87 31.98
N PRO A 295 5.02 1.27 30.84
CA PRO A 295 4.96 1.99 29.58
C PRO A 295 3.85 3.05 29.57
N GLN A 296 4.15 4.21 28.99
CA GLN A 296 3.18 5.26 28.67
C GLN A 296 2.53 4.97 27.31
N ILE A 297 1.20 5.08 27.25
CA ILE A 297 0.42 4.86 26.03
C ILE A 297 0.10 6.21 25.35
N THR A 298 0.38 6.30 24.06
CA THR A 298 0.00 7.45 23.22
C THR A 298 -0.57 6.99 21.88
N TRP A 299 -1.33 7.86 21.22
CA TRP A 299 -2.02 7.53 19.98
C TRP A 299 -1.76 8.56 18.88
N THR A 300 -1.78 8.10 17.64
CA THR A 300 -1.68 8.94 16.42
C THR A 300 -2.66 8.45 15.37
N LYS A 301 -2.96 9.29 14.36
CA LYS A 301 -3.79 8.96 13.21
C LYS A 301 -2.97 9.03 11.91
N GLY A 302 -3.18 8.09 10.99
CA GLY A 302 -2.46 8.03 9.69
C GLY A 302 -0.95 7.88 9.84
N ASP A 303 -0.17 8.62 9.02
CA ASP A 303 1.31 8.64 8.99
C ASP A 303 1.94 9.28 10.24
N ARG A 304 1.58 8.78 11.43
CA ARG A 304 2.05 9.25 12.75
C ARG A 304 1.71 10.70 13.07
N THR A 305 0.63 11.24 12.50
CA THR A 305 0.15 12.58 12.86
C THR A 305 -0.43 12.56 14.28
N PRO A 306 -0.04 13.49 15.17
CA PRO A 306 -0.65 13.60 16.49
C PRO A 306 -2.17 13.72 16.37
N LEU A 307 -2.91 13.11 17.31
CA LEU A 307 -4.35 13.24 17.33
C LEU A 307 -4.75 14.73 17.32
N PRO A 308 -5.75 15.13 16.52
CA PRO A 308 -6.24 16.50 16.51
C PRO A 308 -6.77 16.87 17.90
N ASN A 309 -6.65 18.15 18.27
CA ASN A 309 -7.21 18.66 19.53
C ASN A 309 -8.74 18.77 19.42
N ASP A 310 -9.40 17.62 19.38
CA ASP A 310 -10.85 17.46 19.24
C ASP A 310 -11.44 17.00 20.59
N PRO A 311 -12.40 17.73 21.17
CA PRO A 311 -13.01 17.37 22.45
C PRO A 311 -13.77 16.03 22.43
N ARG A 312 -14.07 15.47 21.26
CA ARG A 312 -14.70 14.14 21.10
C ARG A 312 -13.71 13.00 21.33
N ILE A 313 -12.40 13.27 21.28
CA ILE A 313 -11.34 12.26 21.33
C ILE A 313 -10.66 12.30 22.69
N THR A 314 -10.63 11.17 23.39
CA THR A 314 -9.97 11.04 24.70
C THR A 314 -9.24 9.72 24.83
N ILE A 315 -8.10 9.72 25.53
CA ILE A 315 -7.40 8.49 25.91
C ILE A 315 -7.91 8.07 27.28
N THR A 316 -8.42 6.84 27.38
CA THR A 316 -8.95 6.28 28.63
C THR A 316 -7.81 5.97 29.61
N PRO A 317 -8.08 5.84 30.93
CA PRO A 317 -7.06 5.45 31.91
C PRO A 317 -6.41 4.09 31.63
N SER A 318 -7.08 3.19 30.89
CA SER A 318 -6.52 1.89 30.47
C SER A 318 -5.60 1.98 29.25
N GLY A 319 -5.48 3.16 28.61
CA GLY A 319 -4.70 3.38 27.40
C GLY A 319 -5.49 3.28 26.09
N GLY A 320 -6.80 3.03 26.15
CA GLY A 320 -7.66 2.96 24.97
C GLY A 320 -7.99 4.33 24.37
N LEU A 321 -8.24 4.39 23.07
CA LEU A 321 -8.66 5.60 22.36
C LEU A 321 -10.18 5.62 22.22
N TYR A 322 -10.85 6.56 22.90
CA TYR A 322 -12.30 6.75 22.82
C TYR A 322 -12.65 7.94 21.92
N ILE A 323 -13.56 7.74 20.97
CA ILE A 323 -14.09 8.77 20.07
C ILE A 323 -15.61 8.82 20.21
N GLN A 324 -16.17 9.97 20.57
CA GLN A 324 -17.61 10.20 20.69
C GLN A 324 -18.20 10.78 19.39
N ASN A 325 -19.42 10.37 19.04
CA ASN A 325 -20.18 10.90 17.90
C ASN A 325 -19.35 10.88 16.60
N VAL A 326 -19.00 9.66 16.19
CA VAL A 326 -18.10 9.36 15.08
C VAL A 326 -18.67 9.87 13.76
N ASN A 327 -17.84 10.51 12.94
CA ASN A 327 -18.19 10.96 11.59
C ASN A 327 -17.27 10.31 10.54
N GLN A 328 -17.54 10.56 9.25
CA GLN A 328 -16.80 9.91 8.16
C GLN A 328 -15.29 10.24 8.16
N GLU A 329 -14.91 11.43 8.62
CA GLU A 329 -13.51 11.87 8.68
C GLU A 329 -12.73 11.12 9.76
N ASP A 330 -13.41 10.57 10.78
CA ASP A 330 -12.78 9.77 11.84
C ASP A 330 -12.33 8.38 11.34
N SER A 331 -12.75 7.96 10.15
CA SER A 331 -12.27 6.71 9.54
C SER A 331 -10.79 6.81 9.19
N GLY A 332 -10.06 5.70 9.36
CA GLY A 332 -8.64 5.61 9.01
C GLY A 332 -7.84 4.75 9.97
N GLU A 333 -6.53 4.75 9.77
CA GLU A 333 -5.58 4.03 10.61
C GLU A 333 -5.24 4.82 11.88
N TYR A 334 -5.25 4.13 13.01
CA TYR A 334 -4.84 4.64 14.31
C TYR A 334 -3.70 3.78 14.84
N THR A 335 -2.62 4.43 15.30
CA THR A 335 -1.45 3.75 15.84
C THR A 335 -1.33 4.03 17.33
N CYS A 336 -1.34 2.97 18.13
CA CYS A 336 -1.01 3.00 19.55
C CYS A 336 0.50 2.82 19.74
N PHE A 337 1.13 3.68 20.52
CA PHE A 337 2.53 3.59 20.93
C PHE A 337 2.62 3.31 22.42
N ALA A 338 3.42 2.31 22.78
CA ALA A 338 3.77 1.98 24.16
C ALA A 338 5.26 2.24 24.37
N THR A 339 5.59 3.25 25.18
CA THR A 339 6.98 3.72 25.38
C THR A 339 7.39 3.63 26.84
N ASN A 340 8.57 3.07 27.10
CA ASN A 340 9.28 3.26 28.37
C ASN A 340 10.75 3.66 28.11
N SER A 341 11.58 3.74 29.15
CA SER A 341 12.99 4.15 29.02
C SER A 341 13.88 3.14 28.26
N ILE A 342 13.36 1.96 27.90
CA ILE A 342 14.10 0.88 27.23
C ILE A 342 13.76 0.84 25.74
N ASP A 343 12.48 0.92 25.38
CA ASP A 343 12.02 0.71 24.00
C ASP A 343 10.68 1.42 23.72
N ASN A 344 10.34 1.57 22.45
CA ASN A 344 9.08 2.11 21.95
C ASN A 344 8.50 1.18 20.89
N ILE A 345 7.42 0.48 21.24
CA ILE A 345 6.71 -0.43 20.34
C ILE A 345 5.38 0.20 19.90
N HIS A 346 4.88 -0.23 18.75
CA HIS A 346 3.63 0.28 18.19
C HIS A 346 2.76 -0.82 17.59
N ALA A 347 1.45 -0.60 17.60
CA ALA A 347 0.46 -1.46 16.97
C ALA A 347 -0.64 -0.60 16.32
N THR A 348 -1.12 -1.04 15.16
CA THR A 348 -2.04 -0.30 14.29
C THR A 348 -3.41 -0.97 14.22
N ALA A 349 -4.48 -0.19 14.14
CA ALA A 349 -5.83 -0.65 13.88
C ALA A 349 -6.61 0.37 13.05
N TYR A 350 -7.62 -0.11 12.32
CA TYR A 350 -8.48 0.73 11.48
C TYR A 350 -9.83 0.96 12.15
N ILE A 351 -10.30 2.22 12.11
CA ILE A 351 -11.71 2.54 12.35
C ILE A 351 -12.39 2.65 10.99
N ILE A 352 -13.40 1.80 10.79
CA ILE A 352 -14.21 1.76 9.59
C ILE A 352 -15.57 2.38 9.93
N VAL A 353 -15.84 3.56 9.39
CA VAL A 353 -17.10 4.28 9.67
C VAL A 353 -18.15 3.90 8.64
N GLN A 354 -19.22 3.29 9.11
CA GLN A 354 -20.33 2.78 8.33
C GLN A 354 -21.50 3.78 8.31
N ALA A 355 -22.14 3.93 7.16
CA ALA A 355 -23.21 4.90 6.94
C ALA A 355 -24.35 4.27 6.12
N LEU A 356 -25.59 4.58 6.50
CA LEU A 356 -26.77 4.22 5.73
C LEU A 356 -26.73 4.86 4.32
N PRO A 357 -27.39 4.26 3.31
CA PRO A 357 -27.49 4.86 2.00
C PRO A 357 -28.21 6.21 2.07
N GLN A 358 -27.72 7.21 1.35
CA GLN A 358 -28.32 8.53 1.21
C GLN A 358 -28.29 8.95 -0.26
N PHE A 359 -29.44 9.30 -0.84
CA PHE A 359 -29.52 9.71 -2.24
C PHE A 359 -28.79 11.04 -2.47
N THR A 360 -27.88 11.05 -3.44
CA THR A 360 -27.16 12.23 -3.93
C THR A 360 -27.76 12.77 -5.22
N VAL A 361 -28.30 11.88 -6.07
CA VAL A 361 -29.03 12.22 -7.28
C VAL A 361 -30.41 11.60 -7.23
N ILE A 362 -31.44 12.45 -7.36
CA ILE A 362 -32.84 12.08 -7.25
C ILE A 362 -33.48 12.07 -8.64
N PRO A 363 -34.16 10.99 -9.05
CA PRO A 363 -34.86 10.94 -10.34
C PRO A 363 -36.06 11.89 -10.38
N GLN A 364 -36.37 12.42 -11.57
CA GLN A 364 -37.49 13.34 -11.80
C GLN A 364 -38.47 12.78 -12.83
N ASP A 365 -39.75 13.15 -12.71
CA ASP A 365 -40.81 12.69 -13.61
C ASP A 365 -40.54 13.10 -15.07
N ARG A 366 -40.86 12.20 -16.02
CA ARG A 366 -40.64 12.46 -17.45
C ARG A 366 -41.80 12.00 -18.34
N ALA A 367 -42.03 12.74 -19.42
CA ALA A 367 -42.90 12.36 -20.52
C ALA A 367 -42.06 11.98 -21.76
N VAL A 368 -42.36 10.85 -22.40
CA VAL A 368 -41.54 10.27 -23.47
C VAL A 368 -42.42 9.73 -24.58
N ILE A 369 -42.08 10.02 -25.83
CA ILE A 369 -42.76 9.44 -26.99
C ILE A 369 -42.41 7.96 -27.08
N GLU A 370 -43.40 7.11 -27.34
CA GLU A 370 -43.24 5.66 -27.53
C GLU A 370 -42.07 5.34 -28.49
N GLY A 371 -41.43 4.21 -28.29
CA GLY A 371 -40.24 3.70 -28.97
C GLY A 371 -38.93 4.50 -28.75
N HIS A 372 -38.94 5.65 -28.07
CA HIS A 372 -37.71 6.32 -27.63
C HIS A 372 -37.12 5.66 -26.38
N THR A 373 -35.98 6.16 -25.93
CA THR A 373 -35.30 5.73 -24.71
C THR A 373 -35.40 6.82 -23.65
N VAL A 374 -35.58 6.44 -22.39
CA VAL A 374 -35.58 7.35 -21.24
C VAL A 374 -34.65 6.87 -20.15
N ASP A 375 -34.00 7.82 -19.49
CA ASP A 375 -33.11 7.61 -18.35
C ASP A 375 -33.68 8.29 -17.10
N PHE A 376 -33.73 7.55 -15.99
CA PHE A 376 -33.99 8.04 -14.65
C PHE A 376 -32.72 7.89 -13.79
N PRO A 377 -31.94 8.96 -13.60
CA PRO A 377 -30.71 8.88 -12.80
C PRO A 377 -31.04 8.70 -11.32
N CYS A 378 -30.31 7.83 -10.65
CA CYS A 378 -30.43 7.61 -9.21
C CYS A 378 -29.08 7.19 -8.65
N GLU A 379 -28.54 8.01 -7.76
CA GLU A 379 -27.23 7.78 -7.13
C GLU A 379 -27.37 7.94 -5.62
N ALA A 380 -26.64 7.12 -4.87
CA ALA A 380 -26.60 7.19 -3.42
C ALA A 380 -25.17 7.03 -2.91
N GLN A 381 -24.86 7.74 -1.83
CA GLN A 381 -23.65 7.58 -1.04
C GLN A 381 -23.95 6.77 0.23
N GLY A 382 -22.93 6.20 0.85
CA GLY A 382 -23.04 5.38 2.05
C GLY A 382 -21.84 4.45 2.14
N TYR A 383 -21.62 3.85 3.31
CA TYR A 383 -20.51 2.92 3.50
C TYR A 383 -20.96 1.68 4.28
N PRO A 384 -20.77 0.46 3.75
CA PRO A 384 -20.26 0.15 2.41
C PRO A 384 -21.09 0.76 1.27
N GLN A 385 -20.47 0.94 0.10
CA GLN A 385 -21.09 1.63 -1.03
C GLN A 385 -22.44 0.99 -1.39
N PRO A 386 -23.54 1.77 -1.45
CA PRO A 386 -24.86 1.21 -1.68
C PRO A 386 -25.06 0.74 -3.12
N VAL A 387 -25.74 -0.38 -3.28
CA VAL A 387 -26.20 -0.91 -4.56
C VAL A 387 -27.56 -0.31 -4.88
N ILE A 388 -27.75 0.12 -6.12
CA ILE A 388 -29.01 0.67 -6.62
C ILE A 388 -29.82 -0.44 -7.30
N ALA A 389 -31.09 -0.57 -6.91
CA ALA A 389 -32.07 -1.46 -7.52
C ALA A 389 -33.32 -0.68 -7.90
N TRP A 390 -34.02 -1.13 -8.94
CA TRP A 390 -35.24 -0.48 -9.41
C TRP A 390 -36.43 -1.45 -9.43
N THR A 391 -37.60 -0.95 -9.09
CA THR A 391 -38.87 -1.69 -9.15
C THR A 391 -39.95 -0.86 -9.85
N LYS A 392 -41.00 -1.52 -10.36
CA LYS A 392 -42.19 -0.89 -10.95
C LYS A 392 -43.44 -1.45 -10.29
N GLY A 393 -44.28 -0.58 -9.71
CA GLY A 393 -45.50 -1.01 -9.02
C GLY A 393 -45.24 -2.02 -7.89
N GLY A 394 -44.09 -1.91 -7.20
CA GLY A 394 -43.67 -2.83 -6.13
C GLY A 394 -43.10 -4.18 -6.59
N SER A 395 -43.09 -4.46 -7.90
CA SER A 395 -42.49 -5.68 -8.47
C SER A 395 -41.11 -5.40 -9.04
N GLN A 396 -40.20 -6.38 -8.93
CA GLN A 396 -38.90 -6.35 -9.59
C GLN A 396 -39.08 -6.11 -11.09
N LEU A 397 -38.26 -5.24 -11.67
CA LEU A 397 -38.25 -5.03 -13.11
C LEU A 397 -37.87 -6.35 -13.81
N SER A 398 -38.54 -6.65 -14.92
CA SER A 398 -38.18 -7.80 -15.74
C SER A 398 -36.76 -7.60 -16.27
N VAL A 399 -35.87 -8.59 -16.06
CA VAL A 399 -34.51 -8.57 -16.61
C VAL A 399 -34.59 -8.81 -18.11
N ASP A 400 -34.88 -7.76 -18.86
CA ASP A 400 -34.97 -7.77 -20.32
C ASP A 400 -34.00 -6.75 -20.93
N ARG A 401 -33.75 -6.85 -22.24
CA ARG A 401 -32.85 -5.92 -22.94
C ARG A 401 -33.40 -4.48 -23.02
N ARG A 402 -34.63 -4.21 -22.53
CA ARG A 402 -35.26 -2.89 -22.59
C ARG A 402 -35.08 -2.12 -21.29
N HIS A 403 -35.24 -2.75 -20.13
CA HIS A 403 -35.06 -2.15 -18.81
C HIS A 403 -33.66 -2.48 -18.29
N LEU A 404 -32.75 -1.51 -18.42
CA LEU A 404 -31.36 -1.66 -18.03
C LEU A 404 -31.04 -0.71 -16.87
N VAL A 405 -30.58 -1.26 -15.75
CA VAL A 405 -29.97 -0.46 -14.69
C VAL A 405 -28.48 -0.33 -15.00
N LEU A 406 -28.03 0.89 -15.29
CA LEU A 406 -26.63 1.19 -15.56
C LEU A 406 -25.79 1.09 -14.28
N SER A 407 -24.47 0.99 -14.41
CA SER A 407 -23.54 0.97 -13.26
C SER A 407 -23.61 2.23 -12.41
N SER A 408 -24.04 3.36 -12.99
CA SER A 408 -24.34 4.60 -12.25
C SER A 408 -25.60 4.53 -11.38
N GLY A 409 -26.35 3.43 -11.40
CA GLY A 409 -27.66 3.32 -10.77
C GLY A 409 -28.80 3.94 -11.58
N THR A 410 -28.53 4.48 -12.76
CA THR A 410 -29.55 5.04 -13.67
C THR A 410 -30.39 3.94 -14.31
N LEU A 411 -31.72 4.04 -14.21
CA LEU A 411 -32.63 3.18 -14.96
C LEU A 411 -32.81 3.73 -16.38
N ARG A 412 -32.38 2.95 -17.37
CA ARG A 412 -32.61 3.20 -18.79
C ARG A 412 -33.70 2.27 -19.32
N ILE A 413 -34.77 2.84 -19.87
CA ILE A 413 -35.84 2.09 -20.54
C ILE A 413 -35.74 2.39 -22.04
N SER A 414 -35.34 1.38 -22.82
CA SER A 414 -35.17 1.47 -24.27
C SER A 414 -36.41 0.99 -25.01
N ARG A 415 -36.78 1.68 -26.10
CA ARG A 415 -38.02 1.40 -26.86
C ARG A 415 -39.25 1.38 -25.93
N VAL A 416 -39.46 2.51 -25.24
CA VAL A 416 -40.58 2.72 -24.31
C VAL A 416 -41.90 2.40 -24.99
N ALA A 417 -42.75 1.57 -24.40
CA ALA A 417 -44.07 1.22 -24.90
C ALA A 417 -45.17 1.79 -23.98
N LEU A 418 -46.41 1.85 -24.45
CA LEU A 418 -47.53 2.36 -23.64
C LEU A 418 -47.68 1.65 -22.29
N HIS A 419 -47.43 0.33 -22.22
CA HIS A 419 -47.47 -0.42 -20.95
C HIS A 419 -46.30 -0.13 -20.01
N ASP A 420 -45.24 0.55 -20.48
CA ASP A 420 -44.12 0.98 -19.63
C ASP A 420 -44.49 2.21 -18.78
N GLN A 421 -45.59 2.89 -19.06
CA GLN A 421 -46.14 3.97 -18.22
C GLN A 421 -46.34 3.52 -16.77
N GLY A 422 -46.10 4.43 -15.82
CA GLY A 422 -46.37 4.22 -14.40
C GLY A 422 -45.25 4.68 -13.48
N GLN A 423 -45.35 4.28 -12.22
CA GLN A 423 -44.43 4.65 -11.15
C GLN A 423 -43.30 3.64 -11.00
N TYR A 424 -42.07 4.16 -10.94
CA TYR A 424 -40.84 3.44 -10.70
C TYR A 424 -40.27 3.83 -9.34
N GLU A 425 -39.67 2.89 -8.62
CA GLU A 425 -39.02 3.13 -7.33
C GLU A 425 -37.54 2.74 -7.44
N CYS A 426 -36.67 3.69 -7.12
CA CYS A 426 -35.25 3.46 -6.91
C CYS A 426 -35.01 3.12 -5.43
N GLN A 427 -34.32 2.02 -5.18
CA GLN A 427 -33.93 1.56 -3.85
C GLN A 427 -32.40 1.50 -3.76
N ALA A 428 -31.82 2.24 -2.82
CA ALA A 428 -30.41 2.16 -2.47
C ALA A 428 -30.24 1.26 -1.26
N VAL A 429 -29.39 0.23 -1.34
CA VAL A 429 -29.21 -0.79 -0.30
C VAL A 429 -27.74 -1.00 -0.02
N ASN A 430 -27.35 -0.97 1.25
CA ASN A 430 -26.10 -1.55 1.72
C ASN A 430 -26.38 -2.47 2.91
N ILE A 431 -25.32 -3.06 3.49
CA ILE A 431 -25.46 -3.96 4.64
C ILE A 431 -26.01 -3.28 5.90
N ILE A 432 -25.97 -1.94 5.97
CA ILE A 432 -26.45 -1.15 7.10
C ILE A 432 -27.96 -0.90 6.99
N GLY A 433 -28.48 -0.76 5.77
CA GLY A 433 -29.91 -0.60 5.54
C GLY A 433 -30.26 -0.19 4.12
N SER A 434 -31.47 0.35 3.95
CA SER A 434 -31.96 0.77 2.64
C SER A 434 -32.78 2.06 2.68
N GLN A 435 -32.72 2.82 1.60
CA GLN A 435 -33.55 4.00 1.33
C GLN A 435 -34.27 3.84 -0.02
N ARG A 436 -35.42 4.50 -0.19
CA ARG A 436 -36.28 4.39 -1.37
C ARG A 436 -36.76 5.76 -1.84
N ILE A 437 -36.90 5.93 -3.16
CA ILE A 437 -37.48 7.12 -3.77
C ILE A 437 -38.23 6.76 -5.06
N THR A 438 -39.30 7.49 -5.37
CA THR A 438 -40.21 7.15 -6.48
C THR A 438 -40.24 8.23 -7.56
N VAL A 439 -40.45 7.82 -8.82
CA VAL A 439 -40.55 8.67 -10.01
C VAL A 439 -41.63 8.15 -10.96
N TYR A 440 -42.22 9.03 -11.78
CA TYR A 440 -43.30 8.69 -12.71
C TYR A 440 -42.90 8.86 -14.19
N LEU A 441 -43.23 7.86 -15.02
CA LEU A 441 -43.08 7.89 -16.48
C LEU A 441 -44.45 8.06 -17.15
N THR A 442 -44.59 9.07 -18.01
CA THR A 442 -45.73 9.25 -18.92
C THR A 442 -45.32 8.91 -20.35
N VAL A 443 -46.13 8.12 -21.08
CA VAL A 443 -45.82 7.70 -22.45
C VAL A 443 -46.79 8.32 -23.44
N GLN A 444 -46.25 9.00 -24.47
CA GLN A 444 -47.03 9.58 -25.56
C GLN A 444 -47.08 8.61 -26.76
N PRO A 445 -48.26 8.24 -27.28
CA PRO A 445 -48.41 7.31 -28.40
C PRO A 445 -47.93 7.91 -29.72
N ARG A 446 -47.46 7.08 -30.64
CA ARG A 446 -47.08 7.51 -32.00
C ARG A 446 -48.29 7.56 -32.95
N VAL A 447 -48.28 8.49 -33.90
CA VAL A 447 -49.40 8.74 -34.83
C VAL A 447 -48.91 8.81 -36.28
N THR A 448 -49.56 8.11 -37.21
CA THR A 448 -49.27 8.16 -38.66
C THR A 448 -49.64 9.52 -39.27
N PRO A 449 -49.01 9.94 -40.38
CA PRO A 449 -49.32 11.21 -41.03
C PRO A 449 -50.77 11.26 -41.54
N VAL A 450 -51.47 12.37 -41.31
CA VAL A 450 -52.82 12.66 -41.81
C VAL A 450 -52.82 14.06 -42.44
N PHE A 451 -53.34 14.20 -43.67
CA PHE A 451 -53.35 15.49 -44.37
C PHE A 451 -54.35 16.47 -43.75
N ALA A 452 -53.87 17.70 -43.50
CA ALA A 452 -54.69 18.83 -43.09
C ALA A 452 -55.08 19.72 -44.29
N SER A 453 -54.26 19.76 -45.36
CA SER A 453 -54.55 20.42 -46.63
C SER A 453 -54.01 19.57 -47.78
N VAL A 454 -54.78 19.46 -48.87
CA VAL A 454 -54.49 18.63 -50.05
C VAL A 454 -54.49 19.47 -51.34
N PRO A 455 -53.67 19.10 -52.34
CA PRO A 455 -53.63 19.77 -53.64
C PRO A 455 -54.78 19.36 -54.58
N SER A 456 -55.05 20.18 -55.59
CA SER A 456 -56.09 19.95 -56.61
C SER A 456 -55.56 20.28 -58.01
N ASP A 457 -56.08 19.60 -59.04
CA ASP A 457 -55.69 19.77 -60.45
C ASP A 457 -55.76 21.23 -60.94
N MET A 458 -54.82 21.64 -61.80
CA MET A 458 -54.73 23.01 -62.30
C MET A 458 -54.06 23.15 -63.69
N THR A 459 -54.36 24.24 -64.40
CA THR A 459 -53.79 24.57 -65.72
C THR A 459 -53.14 25.95 -65.67
N VAL A 460 -51.92 26.09 -66.20
CA VAL A 460 -51.11 27.33 -66.10
C VAL A 460 -50.40 27.66 -67.43
N GLU A 461 -50.15 28.94 -67.68
CA GLU A 461 -49.42 29.41 -68.87
C GLU A 461 -47.91 29.26 -68.70
N VAL A 462 -47.19 29.06 -69.81
CA VAL A 462 -45.72 29.02 -69.81
C VAL A 462 -45.14 30.34 -69.31
N GLY A 463 -44.15 30.25 -68.43
CA GLY A 463 -43.44 31.37 -67.82
C GLY A 463 -44.00 31.81 -66.47
N THR A 464 -45.11 31.23 -66.01
CA THR A 464 -45.72 31.59 -64.72
C THR A 464 -45.05 30.88 -63.54
N ASN A 465 -45.18 31.45 -62.33
CA ASN A 465 -44.80 30.79 -61.08
C ASN A 465 -46.07 30.30 -60.37
N VAL A 466 -46.09 29.04 -59.92
CA VAL A 466 -47.24 28.43 -59.26
C VAL A 466 -46.87 27.85 -57.90
N GLN A 467 -47.77 27.92 -56.92
CA GLN A 467 -47.61 27.30 -55.60
C GLN A 467 -48.78 26.34 -55.33
N ILE A 468 -48.45 25.12 -54.96
CA ILE A 468 -49.38 24.01 -54.78
C ILE A 468 -49.41 23.63 -53.27
N PRO A 469 -50.57 23.73 -52.58
CA PRO A 469 -50.65 23.50 -51.15
C PRO A 469 -50.65 22.01 -50.79
N CYS A 470 -49.98 21.67 -49.69
CA CYS A 470 -49.99 20.35 -49.05
C CYS A 470 -49.45 20.47 -47.62
N SER A 471 -50.20 20.00 -46.62
CA SER A 471 -49.75 19.99 -45.20
C SER A 471 -50.31 18.76 -44.46
N SER A 472 -49.59 18.24 -43.46
CA SER A 472 -49.96 17.04 -42.71
C SER A 472 -49.64 17.14 -41.22
N GLN A 473 -50.36 16.41 -40.38
CA GLN A 473 -50.11 16.26 -38.94
C GLN A 473 -49.75 14.81 -38.60
N GLY A 474 -48.88 14.59 -37.61
CA GLY A 474 -48.47 13.26 -37.14
C GLY A 474 -47.41 13.37 -36.05
N GLU A 475 -47.16 12.27 -35.32
CA GLU A 475 -46.16 12.23 -34.24
C GLU A 475 -45.29 10.97 -34.42
N PRO A 476 -44.01 11.08 -34.81
CA PRO A 476 -43.24 12.32 -35.06
C PRO A 476 -43.74 13.17 -36.24
N GLU A 477 -43.42 14.47 -36.21
CA GLU A 477 -43.76 15.45 -37.26
C GLU A 477 -43.38 14.91 -38.66
N PRO A 478 -44.34 14.82 -39.61
CA PRO A 478 -44.12 14.23 -40.92
C PRO A 478 -43.35 15.14 -41.86
N VAL A 479 -42.44 14.55 -42.64
CA VAL A 479 -41.72 15.20 -43.73
C VAL A 479 -42.54 15.11 -45.01
N ILE A 480 -42.76 16.25 -45.66
CA ILE A 480 -43.48 16.33 -46.94
C ILE A 480 -42.49 16.33 -48.10
N THR A 481 -42.76 15.49 -49.09
CA THR A 481 -42.01 15.39 -50.34
C THR A 481 -42.97 15.39 -51.52
N TRP A 482 -42.47 15.78 -52.69
CA TRP A 482 -43.25 15.82 -53.91
C TRP A 482 -42.63 14.94 -54.98
N ASN A 483 -43.47 14.23 -55.75
CA ASN A 483 -43.06 13.48 -56.93
C ASN A 483 -43.75 14.07 -58.16
N LYS A 484 -43.08 14.09 -59.31
CA LYS A 484 -43.63 14.38 -60.63
C LYS A 484 -43.49 13.13 -61.49
N ASP A 485 -44.61 12.60 -61.98
CA ASP A 485 -44.65 11.43 -62.88
C ASP A 485 -43.89 10.21 -62.33
N GLY A 486 -43.91 10.04 -61.01
CA GLY A 486 -43.21 8.95 -60.30
C GLY A 486 -41.75 9.22 -59.95
N VAL A 487 -41.22 10.40 -60.26
CA VAL A 487 -39.84 10.83 -59.93
C VAL A 487 -39.87 11.91 -58.86
N GLN A 488 -39.04 11.77 -57.82
CA GLN A 488 -38.99 12.74 -56.73
C GLN A 488 -38.50 14.12 -57.20
N VAL A 489 -39.24 15.16 -56.84
CA VAL A 489 -38.90 16.56 -57.10
C VAL A 489 -37.77 16.97 -56.15
N THR A 490 -36.73 17.58 -56.71
CA THR A 490 -35.55 18.05 -55.95
C THR A 490 -35.53 19.57 -55.86
N GLU A 491 -35.09 20.07 -54.71
CA GLU A 491 -34.93 21.49 -54.45
C GLU A 491 -33.97 22.11 -55.48
N SER A 492 -34.43 23.14 -56.18
CA SER A 492 -33.70 23.77 -57.28
C SER A 492 -34.18 25.22 -57.49
N GLY A 493 -33.55 25.94 -58.42
CA GLY A 493 -34.08 27.23 -58.87
C GLY A 493 -35.50 27.13 -59.47
N LYS A 494 -35.89 25.93 -59.93
CA LYS A 494 -37.17 25.63 -60.57
C LYS A 494 -38.24 25.18 -59.57
N PHE A 495 -37.92 24.23 -58.71
CA PHE A 495 -38.83 23.63 -57.73
C PHE A 495 -38.37 23.96 -56.32
N HIS A 496 -39.27 24.51 -55.50
CA HIS A 496 -39.01 24.82 -54.10
C HIS A 496 -40.10 24.26 -53.19
N VAL A 497 -39.75 23.46 -52.19
CA VAL A 497 -40.71 22.98 -51.18
C VAL A 497 -40.58 23.80 -49.91
N SER A 498 -41.63 24.52 -49.54
CA SER A 498 -41.68 25.32 -48.32
C SER A 498 -41.68 24.45 -47.05
N PRO A 499 -41.28 24.99 -45.88
CA PRO A 499 -41.31 24.27 -44.60
C PRO A 499 -42.70 23.72 -44.24
N GLU A 500 -43.76 24.41 -44.66
CA GLU A 500 -45.15 24.00 -44.44
C GLU A 500 -45.61 22.88 -45.39
N GLY A 501 -44.79 22.52 -46.39
CA GLY A 501 -45.03 21.42 -47.34
C GLY A 501 -45.51 21.84 -48.74
N PHE A 502 -45.67 23.14 -49.00
CA PHE A 502 -46.17 23.65 -50.29
C PHE A 502 -45.09 23.59 -51.37
N LEU A 503 -45.43 23.10 -52.56
CA LEU A 503 -44.53 23.06 -53.72
C LEU A 503 -44.68 24.31 -54.57
N THR A 504 -43.59 25.03 -54.79
CA THR A 504 -43.51 26.15 -55.72
C THR A 504 -42.77 25.73 -56.98
N ILE A 505 -43.37 25.93 -58.14
CA ILE A 505 -42.76 25.71 -59.46
C ILE A 505 -42.59 27.07 -60.12
N ARG A 506 -41.36 27.45 -60.47
CA ARG A 506 -41.03 28.74 -61.08
C ARG A 506 -40.92 28.61 -62.59
N ASP A 507 -41.28 29.66 -63.34
CA ASP A 507 -41.09 29.77 -64.79
C ASP A 507 -41.62 28.56 -65.57
N VAL A 508 -42.86 28.13 -65.27
CA VAL A 508 -43.46 26.86 -65.74
C VAL A 508 -43.30 26.68 -67.26
N GLY A 509 -42.83 25.51 -67.71
CA GLY A 509 -42.61 25.14 -69.11
C GLY A 509 -43.40 23.87 -69.49
N THR A 510 -43.43 23.51 -70.77
CA THR A 510 -44.09 22.25 -71.25
C THR A 510 -43.69 21.01 -70.45
N ALA A 511 -42.42 20.91 -70.09
CA ALA A 511 -41.87 19.76 -69.38
C ALA A 511 -42.36 19.65 -67.92
N ASP A 512 -42.95 20.72 -67.38
CA ASP A 512 -43.51 20.74 -66.03
C ASP A 512 -44.94 20.18 -65.99
N GLU A 513 -45.60 20.01 -67.14
CA GLU A 513 -46.86 19.29 -67.25
C GLU A 513 -46.70 17.85 -66.76
N GLY A 514 -47.66 17.36 -65.97
CA GLY A 514 -47.62 15.99 -65.46
C GLY A 514 -48.42 15.80 -64.18
N ARG A 515 -48.36 14.58 -63.65
CA ARG A 515 -48.99 14.19 -62.40
C ARG A 515 -48.04 14.47 -61.24
N TYR A 516 -48.46 15.34 -60.32
CA TYR A 516 -47.74 15.62 -59.09
C TYR A 516 -48.36 14.84 -57.92
N GLU A 517 -47.53 14.28 -57.07
CA GLU A 517 -47.95 13.55 -55.87
C GLU A 517 -47.27 14.14 -54.65
N CYS A 518 -48.05 14.65 -53.69
CA CYS A 518 -47.56 15.03 -52.38
C CYS A 518 -47.56 13.81 -51.46
N VAL A 519 -46.43 13.54 -50.83
CA VAL A 519 -46.21 12.40 -49.93
C VAL A 519 -45.76 12.92 -48.57
N ALA A 520 -46.59 12.71 -47.55
CA ALA A 520 -46.24 12.98 -46.15
C ALA A 520 -45.77 11.69 -45.48
N ARG A 521 -44.57 11.71 -44.89
CA ARG A 521 -43.95 10.53 -44.30
C ARG A 521 -43.33 10.85 -42.94
N ASN A 522 -43.66 10.05 -41.94
CA ASN A 522 -42.87 9.98 -40.71
C ASN A 522 -42.32 8.55 -40.53
N THR A 523 -41.69 8.28 -39.39
CA THR A 523 -41.11 6.96 -39.11
C THR A 523 -42.16 5.85 -38.90
N ILE A 524 -43.45 6.18 -38.88
CA ILE A 524 -44.56 5.27 -38.53
C ILE A 524 -45.36 4.88 -39.77
N GLY A 525 -45.51 5.79 -40.72
CA GLY A 525 -46.20 5.51 -41.96
C GLY A 525 -46.04 6.64 -42.96
N TYR A 526 -46.77 6.51 -44.06
CA TYR A 526 -46.89 7.56 -45.06
C TYR A 526 -48.33 7.65 -45.55
N SER A 527 -48.69 8.84 -46.03
CA SER A 527 -49.91 9.11 -46.77
C SER A 527 -49.55 9.90 -48.02
N SER A 528 -50.22 9.65 -49.14
CA SER A 528 -50.02 10.42 -50.37
C SER A 528 -51.33 10.87 -51.01
N VAL A 529 -51.24 11.96 -51.78
CA VAL A 529 -52.35 12.55 -52.55
C VAL A 529 -51.80 13.12 -53.86
N SER A 530 -52.52 12.97 -54.97
CA SER A 530 -52.06 13.40 -56.30
C SER A 530 -52.93 14.46 -56.93
N MET A 531 -52.32 15.25 -57.83
CA MET A 531 -52.95 16.26 -58.69
C MET A 531 -52.32 16.24 -60.09
N VAL A 532 -52.97 16.86 -61.07
CA VAL A 532 -52.48 17.03 -62.45
C VAL A 532 -52.24 18.51 -62.74
N LEU A 533 -51.06 18.83 -63.26
CA LEU A 533 -50.70 20.17 -63.76
C LEU A 533 -50.64 20.13 -65.29
N SER A 534 -51.37 21.01 -65.97
CA SER A 534 -51.34 21.17 -67.45
C SER A 534 -50.76 22.54 -67.86
N VAL A 535 -50.02 22.60 -68.97
CA VAL A 535 -49.24 23.79 -69.36
C VAL A 535 -49.51 24.26 -70.81
N ASP A 536 -49.73 25.57 -71.02
CA ASP A 536 -50.04 26.17 -72.33
C ASP A 536 -48.88 27.00 -72.94
N VAL A 537 -48.49 26.78 -74.22
CA VAL A 537 -47.19 27.22 -74.79
C VAL A 537 -47.30 27.90 -76.18
N PRO A 538 -46.80 29.14 -76.36
CA PRO A 538 -46.63 29.78 -77.67
C PRO A 538 -45.24 29.56 -78.30
N ASN A 539 -45.17 29.30 -79.61
CA ASN A 539 -43.99 28.88 -80.40
C ASN A 539 -42.80 29.90 -80.52
N VAL A 540 -41.53 29.43 -80.43
CA VAL A 540 -40.33 29.66 -81.32
C VAL A 540 -38.99 29.20 -80.66
N SER A 541 -38.02 28.65 -81.43
CA SER A 541 -36.76 27.95 -81.02
C SER A 541 -35.44 28.63 -81.49
N ARG A 542 -34.29 28.48 -80.77
CA ARG A 542 -32.88 28.69 -81.24
C ARG A 542 -31.77 27.86 -80.51
N ASN A 543 -30.69 27.55 -81.25
CA ASN A 543 -29.53 26.63 -81.06
C ASN A 543 -28.37 27.04 -80.09
N GLY A 544 -27.54 26.04 -79.66
CA GLY A 544 -26.47 26.08 -78.63
C GLY A 544 -24.98 26.27 -79.02
N ASP A 545 -24.08 26.02 -78.04
CA ASP A 545 -22.90 26.85 -77.65
C ASP A 545 -21.48 26.17 -77.79
N PRO A 546 -20.47 26.84 -78.38
CA PRO A 546 -19.04 26.43 -78.50
C PRO A 546 -18.19 26.20 -77.22
N PHE A 547 -18.68 26.57 -76.04
CA PHE A 547 -17.92 26.53 -74.78
C PHE A 547 -17.49 25.12 -74.32
N VAL A 548 -18.33 24.11 -74.55
CA VAL A 548 -18.10 22.72 -74.08
C VAL A 548 -16.93 22.06 -74.81
N GLN A 549 -16.76 22.35 -76.10
CA GLN A 549 -15.69 21.79 -76.93
C GLN A 549 -14.30 22.23 -76.45
N THR A 550 -14.18 23.48 -75.98
CA THR A 550 -12.89 24.08 -75.59
C THR A 550 -12.39 23.52 -74.26
N SER A 551 -13.30 23.31 -73.31
CA SER A 551 -12.98 22.82 -71.95
C SER A 551 -12.50 21.36 -71.94
N ILE A 552 -13.01 20.51 -72.86
CA ILE A 552 -12.60 19.11 -73.00
C ILE A 552 -11.16 19.00 -73.53
N VAL A 553 -10.79 19.82 -74.51
CA VAL A 553 -9.47 19.77 -75.15
C VAL A 553 -8.36 20.17 -74.17
N GLU A 554 -8.61 21.15 -73.29
CA GLU A 554 -7.63 21.65 -72.32
C GLU A 554 -7.36 20.67 -71.16
N ALA A 555 -8.39 19.96 -70.70
CA ALA A 555 -8.25 18.93 -69.67
C ALA A 555 -7.47 17.69 -70.18
N ILE A 556 -7.75 17.25 -71.41
CA ILE A 556 -7.01 16.14 -72.05
C ILE A 556 -5.53 16.48 -72.20
N ALA A 557 -5.20 17.68 -72.69
CA ALA A 557 -3.81 18.12 -72.85
C ALA A 557 -3.03 18.23 -71.52
N THR A 558 -3.73 18.40 -70.40
CA THR A 558 -3.13 18.49 -69.06
C THR A 558 -2.89 17.10 -68.46
N VAL A 559 -3.81 16.17 -68.67
CA VAL A 559 -3.66 14.76 -68.27
C VAL A 559 -2.59 14.05 -69.10
N ASP A 560 -2.57 14.26 -70.42
CA ASP A 560 -1.57 13.64 -71.30
C ASP A 560 -0.13 14.11 -70.98
N ARG A 561 0.05 15.36 -70.55
CA ARG A 561 1.35 15.85 -70.05
C ARG A 561 1.77 15.16 -68.77
N ALA A 562 0.85 14.99 -67.81
CA ALA A 562 1.13 14.28 -66.56
C ALA A 562 1.44 12.79 -66.78
N ILE A 563 0.70 12.11 -67.67
CA ILE A 563 0.91 10.70 -68.02
C ILE A 563 2.24 10.51 -68.77
N ASN A 564 2.54 11.33 -69.78
CA ASN A 564 3.81 11.21 -70.52
C ASN A 564 5.03 11.49 -69.64
N SER A 565 4.91 12.41 -68.69
CA SER A 565 5.94 12.67 -67.70
C SER A 565 6.11 11.50 -66.72
N THR A 566 4.98 10.95 -66.24
CA THR A 566 4.95 9.74 -65.37
C THR A 566 5.62 8.55 -66.05
N ARG A 567 5.35 8.36 -67.35
CA ARG A 567 5.93 7.29 -68.17
C ARG A 567 7.44 7.48 -68.41
N THR A 568 7.91 8.71 -68.58
CA THR A 568 9.36 8.99 -68.69
C THR A 568 10.10 8.80 -67.37
N HIS A 569 9.47 9.00 -66.21
CA HIS A 569 10.13 8.93 -64.90
C HIS A 569 9.98 7.59 -64.16
N LEU A 570 8.87 6.87 -64.34
CA LEU A 570 8.65 5.52 -63.78
C LEU A 570 9.44 4.44 -64.54
N PHE A 571 9.68 4.64 -65.84
CA PHE A 571 10.31 3.64 -66.72
C PHE A 571 11.67 4.07 -67.25
N ASP A 572 12.35 5.02 -66.61
CA ASP A 572 13.70 5.43 -67.00
C ASP A 572 14.74 4.37 -66.62
N SER A 573 14.77 3.28 -67.38
CA SER A 573 15.83 2.25 -67.55
C SER A 573 16.48 1.64 -66.29
N ARG A 574 16.06 2.00 -65.07
CA ARG A 574 16.61 1.53 -63.80
C ARG A 574 15.56 0.69 -63.08
N PRO A 575 15.87 -0.57 -62.70
CA PRO A 575 14.97 -1.37 -61.88
C PRO A 575 14.73 -0.65 -60.55
N ARG A 576 13.45 -0.38 -60.27
CA ARG A 576 13.00 0.22 -59.00
C ARG A 576 12.61 -0.90 -58.05
N SER A 577 13.01 -0.79 -56.79
CA SER A 577 12.61 -1.75 -55.75
C SER A 577 11.12 -1.58 -55.41
N PRO A 578 10.47 -2.60 -54.83
CA PRO A 578 9.12 -2.46 -54.28
C PRO A 578 8.98 -1.27 -53.31
N ASN A 579 10.06 -0.94 -52.59
CA ASN A 579 10.13 0.21 -51.67
C ASN A 579 10.08 1.56 -52.41
N ASP A 580 10.76 1.68 -53.55
CA ASP A 580 10.73 2.89 -54.38
C ASP A 580 9.32 3.19 -54.89
N LEU A 581 8.59 2.15 -55.28
CA LEU A 581 7.20 2.24 -55.75
C LEU A 581 6.24 2.59 -54.60
N LEU A 582 6.42 2.00 -53.42
CA LEU A 582 5.61 2.28 -52.22
C LEU A 582 5.74 3.73 -51.72
N ALA A 583 6.92 4.33 -51.82
CA ALA A 583 7.16 5.73 -51.46
C ALA A 583 6.45 6.71 -52.42
N LEU A 584 6.47 6.42 -53.72
CA LEU A 584 5.80 7.18 -54.78
C LEU A 584 4.28 7.29 -54.59
N PHE A 585 3.62 6.22 -54.15
CA PHE A 585 2.16 6.18 -54.02
C PHE A 585 1.60 6.66 -52.66
N ARG A 586 2.41 6.66 -51.58
CA ARG A 586 1.88 6.93 -50.21
C ARG A 586 2.30 8.25 -49.59
N TYR A 587 3.41 8.87 -50.01
CA TYR A 587 3.91 10.12 -49.43
C TYR A 587 4.64 10.97 -50.48
N PRO A 588 3.94 11.69 -51.37
CA PRO A 588 4.58 12.56 -52.35
C PRO A 588 5.27 13.71 -51.63
N ARG A 589 6.61 13.76 -51.68
CA ARG A 589 7.43 14.77 -50.98
C ARG A 589 8.06 15.79 -51.92
N ASP A 590 7.93 15.60 -53.23
CA ASP A 590 8.57 16.45 -54.23
C ASP A 590 7.53 17.17 -55.10
N PRO A 591 7.83 18.38 -55.61
CA PRO A 591 6.88 19.22 -56.34
C PRO A 591 6.25 18.54 -57.57
N TYR A 592 6.97 17.60 -58.18
CA TYR A 592 6.55 16.89 -59.39
C TYR A 592 5.47 15.83 -59.09
N THR A 593 5.61 15.07 -58.00
CA THR A 593 4.61 14.08 -57.57
C THR A 593 3.33 14.74 -57.02
N VAL A 594 3.42 15.99 -56.56
CA VAL A 594 2.26 16.83 -56.19
C VAL A 594 1.50 17.34 -57.43
N GLU A 595 2.20 17.65 -58.53
CA GLU A 595 1.59 18.09 -59.79
C GLU A 595 0.74 16.98 -60.45
N GLN A 596 1.15 15.72 -60.30
CA GLN A 596 0.44 14.54 -60.81
C GLN A 596 -0.87 14.27 -60.05
N ALA A 597 -0.87 14.41 -58.73
CA ALA A 597 -2.10 14.32 -57.92
C ALA A 597 -3.10 15.44 -58.28
N ARG A 598 -2.59 16.63 -58.62
CA ARG A 598 -3.40 17.80 -59.02
C ARG A 598 -3.98 17.69 -60.43
N ALA A 599 -3.31 17.00 -61.35
CA ALA A 599 -3.82 16.76 -62.71
C ALA A 599 -5.06 15.84 -62.71
N GLY A 600 -5.11 14.83 -61.83
CA GLY A 600 -6.29 13.99 -61.62
C GLY A 600 -7.49 14.77 -61.06
N GLU A 601 -7.25 15.69 -60.13
CA GLU A 601 -8.28 16.56 -59.55
C GLU A 601 -8.90 17.51 -60.60
N ILE A 602 -8.10 18.07 -61.51
CA ILE A 602 -8.55 18.96 -62.58
C ILE A 602 -9.40 18.21 -63.62
N PHE A 603 -9.05 16.96 -63.93
CA PHE A 603 -9.80 16.12 -64.86
C PHE A 603 -11.18 15.72 -64.32
N GLU A 604 -11.24 15.30 -63.06
CA GLU A 604 -12.50 14.98 -62.36
C GLU A 604 -13.43 16.19 -62.26
N ARG A 605 -12.90 17.38 -61.95
CA ARG A 605 -13.68 18.63 -61.94
C ARG A 605 -14.21 19.03 -63.31
N THR A 606 -13.47 18.76 -64.38
CA THR A 606 -13.90 19.08 -65.75
C THR A 606 -15.01 18.12 -66.21
N LEU A 607 -14.92 16.83 -65.86
CA LEU A 607 -15.99 15.85 -66.07
C LEU A 607 -17.28 16.20 -65.31
N GLN A 608 -17.15 16.67 -64.07
CA GLN A 608 -18.28 17.14 -63.27
C GLN A 608 -18.96 18.37 -63.91
N LEU A 609 -18.19 19.34 -64.41
CA LEU A 609 -18.71 20.53 -65.10
C LEU A 609 -19.44 20.19 -66.42
N ILE A 610 -18.94 19.21 -67.17
CA ILE A 610 -19.58 18.72 -68.40
C ILE A 610 -20.86 17.96 -68.08
N GLN A 611 -20.86 17.13 -67.04
CA GLN A 611 -22.06 16.46 -66.54
C GLN A 611 -23.12 17.46 -66.07
N ASP A 612 -22.69 18.56 -65.44
CA ASP A 612 -23.58 19.64 -65.02
C ASP A 612 -24.19 20.38 -66.25
N HIS A 613 -23.41 20.63 -67.32
CA HIS A 613 -23.90 21.23 -68.57
C HIS A 613 -24.83 20.33 -69.40
N VAL A 614 -24.61 19.01 -69.36
CA VAL A 614 -25.50 18.02 -70.00
C VAL A 614 -26.81 17.89 -69.21
N ARG A 615 -26.76 17.99 -67.87
CA ARG A 615 -27.94 17.99 -66.98
C ARG A 615 -28.84 19.20 -67.21
N ASP A 616 -28.30 20.32 -67.69
CA ASP A 616 -29.04 21.55 -68.02
C ASP A 616 -29.68 21.54 -69.44
N GLY A 617 -29.65 20.41 -70.14
CA GLY A 617 -30.53 20.15 -71.31
C GLY A 617 -29.97 20.51 -72.69
N LEU A 618 -28.68 20.82 -72.82
CA LEU A 618 -28.03 21.04 -74.12
C LEU A 618 -27.53 19.70 -74.72
N MET A 619 -28.00 19.37 -75.93
CA MET A 619 -27.62 18.15 -76.66
C MET A 619 -26.16 18.22 -77.14
N VAL A 620 -25.29 17.39 -76.56
CA VAL A 620 -23.89 17.22 -76.98
C VAL A 620 -23.77 15.92 -77.80
N ASP A 621 -23.37 16.01 -79.07
CA ASP A 621 -23.04 14.83 -79.89
C ASP A 621 -21.59 14.38 -79.61
N LEU A 622 -21.42 13.14 -79.18
CA LEU A 622 -20.16 12.53 -78.74
C LEU A 622 -19.70 11.39 -79.67
N ASN A 623 -20.04 11.41 -80.95
CA ASN A 623 -19.51 10.41 -81.89
C ASN A 623 -17.99 10.57 -82.13
N GLY A 624 -17.18 9.66 -81.56
CA GLY A 624 -15.78 9.50 -81.98
C GLY A 624 -14.76 8.95 -80.98
N THR A 625 -15.06 8.80 -79.68
CA THR A 625 -14.07 8.34 -78.68
C THR A 625 -14.41 6.97 -78.11
N SER A 626 -13.63 5.94 -78.47
CA SER A 626 -13.70 4.62 -77.84
C SER A 626 -12.97 4.63 -76.49
N TYR A 627 -13.70 4.83 -75.40
CA TYR A 627 -13.15 4.65 -74.05
C TYR A 627 -14.24 4.18 -73.08
N HIS A 628 -13.96 3.15 -72.29
CA HIS A 628 -14.87 2.66 -71.25
C HIS A 628 -14.20 2.76 -69.86
N TYR A 629 -14.93 3.33 -68.91
CA TYR A 629 -14.57 3.49 -67.50
C TYR A 629 -13.97 2.21 -66.85
N ASN A 630 -14.42 1.04 -67.29
CA ASN A 630 -14.01 -0.26 -66.75
C ASN A 630 -12.55 -0.65 -67.04
N ASP A 631 -11.87 0.03 -67.96
CA ASP A 631 -10.50 -0.32 -68.35
C ASP A 631 -9.43 0.19 -67.35
N LEU A 632 -9.78 1.19 -66.52
CA LEU A 632 -8.87 1.78 -65.50
C LEU A 632 -8.93 1.08 -64.12
N VAL A 633 -9.91 0.20 -63.90
CA VAL A 633 -10.21 -0.43 -62.59
C VAL A 633 -10.19 -1.96 -62.69
N SER A 634 -9.41 -2.51 -63.61
CA SER A 634 -9.42 -3.95 -63.85
C SER A 634 -8.91 -4.72 -62.61
N PRO A 635 -9.53 -5.87 -62.25
CA PRO A 635 -9.09 -6.73 -61.15
C PRO A 635 -7.61 -7.14 -61.24
N GLN A 636 -7.04 -7.14 -62.44
CA GLN A 636 -5.63 -7.48 -62.68
C GLN A 636 -4.68 -6.39 -62.20
N TYR A 637 -5.01 -5.10 -62.40
CA TYR A 637 -4.21 -3.98 -61.91
C TYR A 637 -4.35 -3.78 -60.40
N LEU A 638 -5.55 -3.99 -59.84
CA LEU A 638 -5.76 -3.99 -58.38
C LEU A 638 -5.04 -5.15 -57.70
N ASN A 639 -5.01 -6.35 -58.31
CA ASN A 639 -4.25 -7.49 -57.81
C ASN A 639 -2.73 -7.29 -57.90
N LEU A 640 -2.25 -6.59 -58.93
CA LEU A 640 -0.83 -6.24 -59.07
C LEU A 640 -0.40 -5.23 -58.00
N ILE A 641 -1.21 -4.19 -57.74
CA ILE A 641 -0.98 -3.23 -56.65
C ILE A 641 -1.03 -3.92 -55.28
N ALA A 642 -1.98 -4.84 -55.08
CA ALA A 642 -2.09 -5.66 -53.88
C ALA A 642 -0.86 -6.56 -53.66
N ASN A 643 -0.39 -7.27 -54.70
CA ASN A 643 0.79 -8.13 -54.63
C ASN A 643 2.10 -7.34 -54.43
N LEU A 644 2.27 -6.22 -55.12
CA LEU A 644 3.51 -5.43 -55.07
C LEU A 644 3.62 -4.55 -53.82
N SER A 645 2.50 -4.17 -53.21
CA SER A 645 2.48 -3.38 -51.96
C SER A 645 2.50 -4.23 -50.69
N GLY A 646 2.44 -5.56 -50.82
CA GLY A 646 2.22 -6.50 -49.72
C GLY A 646 0.83 -6.40 -49.06
N CYS A 647 -0.05 -5.49 -49.53
CA CYS A 647 -1.48 -5.54 -49.23
C CYS A 647 -2.15 -6.60 -50.11
N THR A 648 -1.68 -7.86 -50.07
CA THR A 648 -2.51 -8.97 -50.53
C THR A 648 -3.82 -8.87 -49.76
N ALA A 649 -4.95 -8.92 -50.46
CA ALA A 649 -6.28 -8.99 -49.86
C ALA A 649 -6.34 -10.24 -48.98
N HIS A 650 -5.85 -10.14 -47.74
CA HIS A 650 -5.78 -11.27 -46.84
C HIS A 650 -7.17 -11.46 -46.24
N ARG A 651 -7.73 -12.58 -46.71
CA ARG A 651 -9.10 -13.08 -46.58
C ARG A 651 -10.10 -12.24 -47.38
N ARG A 652 -10.44 -12.78 -48.56
CA ARG A 652 -11.76 -12.56 -49.15
C ARG A 652 -12.76 -12.64 -48.00
N VAL A 653 -13.70 -11.68 -47.94
CA VAL A 653 -14.96 -11.92 -47.25
C VAL A 653 -15.50 -13.19 -47.88
N ASN A 654 -15.27 -14.34 -47.24
CA ASN A 654 -15.91 -15.57 -47.65
C ASN A 654 -17.39 -15.26 -47.56
N ASN A 655 -18.15 -15.64 -48.57
CA ASN A 655 -19.58 -15.50 -48.50
C ASN A 655 -20.07 -16.36 -47.33
N CYS A 656 -20.22 -15.77 -46.15
CA CYS A 656 -20.64 -16.47 -44.96
C CYS A 656 -22.11 -16.93 -45.10
N SER A 657 -22.82 -16.64 -46.20
CA SER A 657 -24.15 -17.18 -46.44
C SER A 657 -24.18 -18.71 -46.60
N ASP A 658 -23.03 -19.36 -46.81
CA ASP A 658 -22.95 -20.82 -46.92
C ASP A 658 -22.96 -21.46 -45.53
N MET A 659 -23.97 -22.31 -45.27
CA MET A 659 -24.32 -22.82 -43.93
C MET A 659 -23.21 -23.61 -43.23
N CYS A 660 -22.13 -23.97 -43.93
CA CYS A 660 -21.02 -24.75 -43.38
C CYS A 660 -19.95 -23.93 -42.62
N PHE A 661 -19.97 -22.59 -42.66
CA PHE A 661 -18.93 -21.75 -42.03
C PHE A 661 -19.41 -20.94 -40.80
N HIS A 662 -20.69 -21.01 -40.43
CA HIS A 662 -21.16 -20.38 -39.20
C HIS A 662 -20.82 -21.24 -38.00
N GLN A 663 -19.78 -20.84 -37.27
CA GLN A 663 -19.51 -21.42 -35.97
C GLN A 663 -20.20 -20.59 -34.88
N LYS A 664 -20.91 -21.28 -33.96
CA LYS A 664 -21.48 -20.67 -32.72
C LYS A 664 -20.36 -20.05 -31.85
N TYR A 665 -19.14 -20.52 -32.05
CA TYR A 665 -17.94 -20.16 -31.31
C TYR A 665 -16.90 -19.52 -32.24
N ARG A 666 -16.05 -18.66 -31.67
CA ARG A 666 -14.97 -18.00 -32.42
C ARG A 666 -13.98 -19.03 -32.96
N THR A 667 -13.76 -19.06 -34.27
CA THR A 667 -12.64 -19.81 -34.86
C THR A 667 -11.34 -19.14 -34.46
N HIS A 668 -10.24 -19.88 -34.37
CA HIS A 668 -8.96 -19.27 -33.99
C HIS A 668 -8.57 -18.15 -34.98
N ASP A 669 -8.83 -18.35 -36.26
CA ASP A 669 -8.58 -17.36 -37.29
C ASP A 669 -9.64 -16.23 -37.31
N GLY A 670 -10.77 -16.41 -36.64
CA GLY A 670 -11.85 -15.45 -36.48
C GLY A 670 -12.70 -15.16 -37.73
N THR A 671 -12.68 -16.03 -38.75
CA THR A 671 -13.47 -15.87 -39.97
C THR A 671 -14.90 -16.39 -39.80
N CYS A 672 -15.93 -15.58 -40.15
CA CYS A 672 -17.37 -15.91 -39.98
C CYS A 672 -17.81 -16.23 -38.54
N ASN A 673 -17.23 -15.53 -37.55
CA ASN A 673 -17.60 -15.66 -36.14
C ASN A 673 -18.99 -15.10 -35.87
N ASN A 674 -19.96 -15.94 -35.49
CA ASN A 674 -21.33 -15.50 -35.16
C ASN A 674 -22.09 -14.90 -36.35
N LEU A 675 -23.26 -15.48 -36.64
CA LEU A 675 -24.16 -15.05 -37.72
C LEU A 675 -24.56 -13.56 -37.65
N GLN A 676 -24.71 -13.02 -36.44
CA GLN A 676 -25.20 -11.66 -36.18
C GLN A 676 -24.08 -10.61 -36.21
N HIS A 677 -22.85 -11.01 -35.83
CA HIS A 677 -21.71 -10.11 -35.75
C HIS A 677 -20.40 -10.73 -36.29
N PRO A 678 -20.30 -11.03 -37.60
CA PRO A 678 -19.18 -11.76 -38.23
C PRO A 678 -17.79 -11.15 -38.02
N MET A 679 -17.74 -9.86 -37.65
CA MET A 679 -16.51 -9.08 -37.48
C MET A 679 -16.04 -9.00 -36.02
N TRP A 680 -16.83 -9.47 -35.06
CA TRP A 680 -16.44 -9.42 -33.66
C TRP A 680 -15.32 -10.42 -33.36
N GLY A 681 -14.14 -9.91 -33.03
CA GLY A 681 -12.98 -10.71 -32.71
C GLY A 681 -12.36 -11.42 -33.92
N ALA A 682 -12.51 -10.91 -35.14
CA ALA A 682 -11.79 -11.44 -36.28
C ALA A 682 -10.29 -11.09 -36.14
N SER A 683 -9.39 -12.07 -36.31
CA SER A 683 -7.94 -11.97 -36.04
C SER A 683 -7.21 -10.87 -36.81
N LEU A 684 -7.87 -10.31 -37.83
CA LEU A 684 -7.33 -9.29 -38.73
C LEU A 684 -8.26 -8.08 -38.83
N THR A 685 -9.11 -7.83 -37.83
CA THR A 685 -9.92 -6.60 -37.77
C THR A 685 -9.36 -5.69 -36.69
N ALA A 686 -9.32 -4.39 -36.97
CA ALA A 686 -8.91 -3.45 -35.97
C ALA A 686 -9.97 -3.41 -34.86
N PHE A 687 -9.54 -3.55 -33.61
CA PHE A 687 -10.45 -3.52 -32.47
C PHE A 687 -11.05 -2.14 -32.29
N GLU A 688 -12.33 -2.10 -31.92
CA GLU A 688 -12.93 -0.88 -31.41
C GLU A 688 -12.30 -0.58 -30.04
N ARG A 689 -11.46 0.46 -29.99
CA ARG A 689 -10.70 0.78 -28.77
C ARG A 689 -11.57 1.51 -27.76
N LEU A 690 -11.30 1.24 -26.49
CA LEU A 690 -11.76 2.05 -25.35
C LEU A 690 -11.38 3.54 -25.50
N LEU A 691 -10.22 3.80 -26.11
CA LEU A 691 -9.72 5.15 -26.39
C LEU A 691 -9.44 5.33 -27.88
N LYS A 692 -9.98 6.40 -28.47
CA LYS A 692 -9.62 6.82 -29.83
C LYS A 692 -8.10 6.97 -29.92
N SER A 693 -7.52 6.44 -31.00
CA SER A 693 -6.09 6.59 -31.23
C SER A 693 -5.75 8.07 -31.46
N VAL A 694 -4.84 8.61 -30.65
CA VAL A 694 -4.37 10.00 -30.75
C VAL A 694 -2.94 10.00 -31.24
N TYR A 695 -2.71 10.61 -32.40
CA TYR A 695 -1.40 10.73 -33.02
C TYR A 695 -0.85 12.14 -32.89
N GLU A 696 0.46 12.24 -32.72
CA GLU A 696 1.26 13.46 -32.76
C GLU A 696 0.93 14.29 -34.02
N ASN A 697 0.86 13.67 -35.20
CA ASN A 697 0.49 14.36 -36.44
C ASN A 697 -0.98 14.16 -36.85
N GLY A 698 -1.84 13.69 -35.95
CA GLY A 698 -3.25 13.40 -36.24
C GLY A 698 -3.49 12.16 -37.12
N PHE A 699 -2.44 11.52 -37.63
CA PHE A 699 -2.57 10.41 -38.58
C PHE A 699 -1.88 9.12 -38.13
N ASN A 700 -0.58 9.16 -37.83
CA ASN A 700 0.21 7.94 -37.76
C ASN A 700 1.49 7.99 -36.90
N LEU A 701 1.81 9.13 -36.30
CA LEU A 701 3.01 9.35 -35.49
C LEU A 701 2.65 9.23 -34.00
N PRO A 702 3.22 8.29 -33.21
CA PRO A 702 2.91 8.15 -31.78
C PRO A 702 3.10 9.42 -30.97
N ARG A 703 2.20 9.62 -30.01
CA ARG A 703 2.21 10.77 -29.11
C ARG A 703 3.44 10.73 -28.19
N GLY A 704 4.17 11.84 -28.08
CA GLY A 704 5.31 11.98 -27.15
C GLY A 704 6.69 11.78 -27.78
N ILE A 705 6.79 11.55 -29.09
CA ILE A 705 8.09 11.48 -29.79
C ILE A 705 8.68 12.88 -30.01
N GLY A 706 7.82 13.87 -30.22
CA GLY A 706 8.26 15.25 -30.42
C GLY A 706 8.81 15.77 -29.10
N SER A 707 10.14 15.77 -28.95
CA SER A 707 10.84 16.24 -27.74
C SER A 707 10.48 17.67 -27.33
N ASN A 708 9.97 18.47 -28.26
CA ASN A 708 9.63 19.88 -28.05
C ASN A 708 8.14 20.14 -27.80
N ARG A 709 7.26 19.13 -27.91
CA ARG A 709 5.82 19.34 -27.77
C ARG A 709 5.33 19.07 -26.36
N ARG A 710 4.54 20.01 -25.84
CA ARG A 710 3.96 19.94 -24.50
C ARG A 710 2.50 19.47 -24.56
N TYR A 711 2.15 18.62 -23.62
CA TYR A 711 0.82 18.09 -23.37
C TYR A 711 0.44 18.50 -21.94
N ASN A 712 -0.57 19.36 -21.81
CA ASN A 712 -0.95 19.97 -20.52
C ASN A 712 0.23 20.62 -19.78
N GLY A 713 1.12 21.29 -20.53
CA GLY A 713 2.28 21.99 -19.96
C GLY A 713 3.55 21.14 -19.81
N TYR A 714 3.49 19.82 -19.99
CA TYR A 714 4.61 18.90 -19.78
C TYR A 714 4.99 18.14 -21.05
N THR A 715 6.26 17.81 -21.24
CA THR A 715 6.70 16.85 -22.27
C THR A 715 6.43 15.43 -21.79
N LEU A 716 5.90 14.56 -22.65
CA LEU A 716 5.72 13.16 -22.28
C LEU A 716 7.09 12.47 -22.11
N PRO A 717 7.33 11.73 -21.02
CA PRO A 717 8.60 11.04 -20.80
C PRO A 717 8.76 9.87 -21.76
N MET A 718 10.01 9.53 -22.12
CA MET A 718 10.26 8.35 -22.96
C MET A 718 9.84 7.06 -22.24
N PRO A 719 9.20 6.10 -22.93
CA PRO A 719 8.75 4.85 -22.31
C PRO A 719 9.87 4.08 -21.58
N ARG A 720 11.11 4.13 -22.10
CA ARG A 720 12.28 3.51 -21.45
C ARG A 720 12.72 4.25 -20.19
N LEU A 721 12.60 5.58 -20.15
CA LEU A 721 12.87 6.36 -18.94
C LEU A 721 11.84 6.04 -17.86
N VAL A 722 10.56 5.90 -18.24
CA VAL A 722 9.48 5.47 -17.34
C VAL A 722 9.78 4.09 -16.75
N SER A 723 10.11 3.10 -17.58
CA SER A 723 10.38 1.73 -17.09
C SER A 723 11.69 1.59 -16.32
N THR A 724 12.70 2.42 -16.56
CA THR A 724 13.93 2.44 -15.76
C THR A 724 13.76 3.19 -14.45
N THR A 725 12.97 4.27 -14.43
CA THR A 725 12.74 5.07 -13.21
C THR A 725 11.74 4.41 -12.25
N LEU A 726 10.69 3.74 -12.77
CA LEU A 726 9.68 3.08 -11.94
C LEU A 726 10.03 1.63 -11.57
N LEU A 727 10.68 0.87 -12.46
CA LEU A 727 10.94 -0.56 -12.23
C LEU A 727 12.42 -0.86 -11.94
N GLY A 728 13.33 0.10 -12.10
CA GLY A 728 14.79 -0.10 -12.16
C GLY A 728 15.60 0.31 -10.95
N THR A 729 14.97 0.43 -9.78
CA THR A 729 15.69 0.70 -8.54
C THR A 729 16.58 -0.51 -8.16
N GLU A 730 17.84 -0.26 -7.78
CA GLU A 730 18.74 -1.31 -7.25
C GLU A 730 18.27 -1.84 -5.89
N THR A 731 17.43 -1.07 -5.21
CA THR A 731 16.62 -1.53 -4.09
C THR A 731 15.45 -2.32 -4.64
N ILE A 732 15.38 -3.62 -4.36
CA ILE A 732 14.09 -4.31 -4.30
C ILE A 732 13.35 -3.63 -3.16
N THR A 733 12.60 -2.57 -3.45
CA THR A 733 11.70 -1.98 -2.48
C THR A 733 10.56 -2.99 -2.35
N PRO A 734 10.38 -3.68 -1.21
CA PRO A 734 9.17 -4.45 -0.99
C PRO A 734 8.02 -3.46 -1.05
N ASP A 735 7.36 -3.42 -2.20
CA ASP A 735 6.15 -2.66 -2.36
C ASP A 735 4.99 -3.57 -1.94
N ASN A 736 4.28 -3.14 -0.91
CA ASN A 736 3.18 -3.89 -0.30
C ASN A 736 2.01 -4.11 -1.28
N GLN A 737 1.98 -3.37 -2.40
CA GLN A 737 0.90 -3.32 -3.38
C GLN A 737 1.25 -3.97 -4.73
N TYR A 738 2.54 -4.06 -5.07
CA TYR A 738 3.04 -4.62 -6.33
C TYR A 738 3.87 -5.88 -6.10
N THR A 739 3.21 -7.03 -6.24
CA THR A 739 3.85 -8.35 -6.13
C THR A 739 4.61 -8.70 -7.42
N HIS A 740 5.52 -9.68 -7.34
CA HIS A 740 6.13 -10.30 -8.53
C HIS A 740 5.06 -10.77 -9.55
N MET A 741 3.81 -11.00 -9.12
CA MET A 741 2.71 -11.35 -10.02
C MET A 741 2.30 -10.26 -11.01
N LEU A 742 2.51 -8.97 -10.71
CA LEU A 742 2.20 -7.91 -11.67
C LEU A 742 3.05 -8.09 -12.95
N MET A 743 4.34 -8.35 -12.78
CA MET A 743 5.28 -8.56 -13.88
C MET A 743 4.98 -9.88 -14.62
N GLN A 744 4.76 -10.96 -13.86
CA GLN A 744 4.48 -12.28 -14.41
C GLN A 744 3.16 -12.34 -15.20
N TRP A 745 2.11 -11.66 -14.72
CA TRP A 745 0.85 -11.49 -15.45
C TRP A 745 1.06 -10.65 -16.72
N GLY A 746 1.88 -9.60 -16.65
CA GLY A 746 2.21 -8.78 -17.82
C GLY A 746 2.90 -9.57 -18.93
N GLN A 747 3.90 -10.40 -18.59
CA GLN A 747 4.56 -11.28 -19.57
C GLN A 747 3.60 -12.34 -20.12
N PHE A 748 2.77 -12.93 -19.25
CA PHE A 748 1.77 -13.92 -19.67
C PHE A 748 0.74 -13.31 -20.63
N LEU A 749 0.32 -12.07 -20.39
CA LEU A 749 -0.55 -11.33 -21.30
C LEU A 749 0.14 -10.96 -22.60
N ASP A 750 1.41 -10.55 -22.56
CA ASP A 750 2.18 -10.24 -23.77
C ASP A 750 2.09 -11.39 -24.79
N HIS A 751 2.13 -12.64 -24.31
CA HIS A 751 1.99 -13.82 -25.16
C HIS A 751 0.64 -13.90 -25.90
N ASP A 752 -0.44 -13.41 -25.29
CA ASP A 752 -1.77 -13.32 -25.91
C ASP A 752 -1.86 -12.17 -26.92
N LEU A 753 -1.04 -11.13 -26.74
CA LEU A 753 -1.13 -9.84 -27.46
C LEU A 753 -0.11 -9.73 -28.62
N ASP A 754 0.99 -10.47 -28.55
CA ASP A 754 2.14 -10.40 -29.46
C ASP A 754 1.88 -10.95 -30.87
N LEU A 755 0.71 -11.56 -31.10
CA LEU A 755 0.30 -12.10 -32.40
C LEU A 755 -0.36 -11.06 -33.32
N THR A 756 -0.05 -9.78 -33.08
CA THR A 756 -0.46 -8.66 -33.93
C THR A 756 0.29 -8.68 -35.27
N VAL A 757 -0.40 -8.40 -36.38
CA VAL A 757 0.24 -8.34 -37.72
C VAL A 757 1.38 -7.32 -37.74
N ALA A 758 2.62 -7.79 -37.90
CA ALA A 758 3.80 -6.95 -38.10
C ALA A 758 3.75 -6.20 -39.44
N ALA A 759 4.41 -5.03 -39.56
CA ALA A 759 4.50 -4.36 -40.86
C ALA A 759 5.17 -5.26 -41.90
N LEU A 760 4.76 -5.06 -43.16
CA LEU A 760 5.24 -5.79 -44.33
C LEU A 760 6.75 -5.70 -44.58
N SER A 761 7.47 -4.82 -43.88
CA SER A 761 8.91 -4.70 -43.96
C SER A 761 9.50 -4.40 -42.60
N GLU A 762 10.61 -5.07 -42.27
CA GLU A 762 11.46 -4.78 -41.12
C GLU A 762 12.56 -3.75 -41.44
N ALA A 763 12.48 -3.11 -42.61
CA ALA A 763 13.40 -2.10 -43.07
C ALA A 763 12.69 -0.78 -43.37
N ARG A 764 13.38 0.34 -43.14
CA ARG A 764 12.89 1.70 -43.43
C ARG A 764 12.47 1.82 -44.90
N PHE A 765 11.28 2.36 -45.14
CA PHE A 765 10.77 2.54 -46.50
C PHE A 765 11.59 3.54 -47.31
N SER A 766 12.29 4.46 -46.66
CA SER A 766 13.06 5.52 -47.32
C SER A 766 14.31 5.04 -48.05
N ASP A 767 14.98 4.03 -47.50
CA ASP A 767 16.36 3.68 -47.87
C ASP A 767 16.69 2.20 -47.65
N GLY A 768 15.74 1.39 -47.17
CA GLY A 768 15.89 -0.05 -47.03
C GLY A 768 16.80 -0.51 -45.89
N GLN A 769 17.25 0.41 -45.01
CA GLN A 769 18.03 0.02 -43.83
C GLN A 769 17.14 -0.70 -42.81
N HIS A 770 17.64 -1.82 -42.27
CA HIS A 770 16.92 -2.60 -41.26
C HIS A 770 16.65 -1.78 -39.99
N CYS A 771 15.45 -1.89 -39.44
CA CYS A 771 15.06 -1.19 -38.22
C CYS A 771 15.98 -1.50 -37.03
N SER A 772 16.53 -2.72 -36.97
CA SER A 772 17.49 -3.14 -35.95
C SER A 772 18.85 -2.44 -36.03
N SER A 773 19.18 -1.86 -37.18
CA SER A 773 20.45 -1.18 -37.45
C SER A 773 20.38 0.35 -37.34
N VAL A 774 19.18 0.91 -37.15
CA VAL A 774 18.93 2.35 -37.19
C VAL A 774 18.09 2.82 -36.00
N CYS A 775 18.48 3.95 -35.40
CA CYS A 775 17.77 4.56 -34.27
C CYS A 775 16.96 5.76 -34.72
N THR A 776 16.07 5.54 -35.68
CA THR A 776 15.28 6.59 -36.34
C THR A 776 13.81 6.22 -36.40
N ASN A 777 12.93 7.20 -36.24
CA ASN A 777 11.48 7.00 -36.27
C ASN A 777 10.91 7.19 -37.68
N ASP A 778 11.58 6.59 -38.67
CA ASP A 778 11.16 6.61 -40.06
C ASP A 778 10.36 5.34 -40.40
N PRO A 779 9.16 5.45 -40.99
CA PRO A 779 8.30 4.29 -41.24
C PRO A 779 9.01 3.16 -42.00
N PRO A 780 8.80 1.88 -41.61
CA PRO A 780 7.97 1.39 -40.50
C PRO A 780 8.72 1.30 -39.15
N CYS A 781 9.95 1.81 -39.07
CA CYS A 781 10.80 1.72 -37.90
C CYS A 781 10.44 2.75 -36.83
N PHE A 782 10.41 2.29 -35.58
CA PHE A 782 9.95 3.09 -34.47
C PHE A 782 10.76 2.82 -33.19
N SER A 783 12.01 3.28 -33.20
CA SER A 783 12.98 2.91 -32.19
C SER A 783 12.78 3.67 -30.87
N ILE A 784 12.80 2.96 -29.74
CA ILE A 784 12.84 3.55 -28.40
C ILE A 784 14.29 3.78 -28.01
N MET A 785 14.68 5.05 -27.82
CA MET A 785 16.06 5.40 -27.46
C MET A 785 16.43 4.88 -26.07
N ILE A 786 17.63 4.31 -25.95
CA ILE A 786 18.19 3.81 -24.69
C ILE A 786 19.06 4.92 -24.08
N PRO A 787 18.86 5.30 -22.81
CA PRO A 787 19.72 6.27 -22.14
C PRO A 787 21.19 5.79 -22.07
N PRO A 788 22.19 6.68 -22.18
CA PRO A 788 23.61 6.29 -22.17
C PRO A 788 24.07 5.49 -20.94
N ASN A 789 23.35 5.61 -19.82
CA ASN A 789 23.68 4.98 -18.53
C ASN A 789 22.63 3.94 -18.10
N ASP A 790 21.90 3.32 -19.03
CA ASP A 790 20.90 2.30 -18.68
C ASP A 790 21.57 1.03 -18.12
N PRO A 791 21.38 0.69 -16.82
CA PRO A 791 22.12 -0.39 -16.16
C PRO A 791 21.73 -1.80 -16.65
N ARG A 792 20.63 -1.91 -17.40
CA ARG A 792 20.08 -3.19 -17.86
C ARG A 792 20.53 -3.56 -19.26
N VAL A 793 21.07 -2.62 -20.03
CA VAL A 793 21.53 -2.88 -21.40
C VAL A 793 23.06 -2.87 -21.42
N ARG A 794 23.66 -4.05 -21.28
CA ARG A 794 25.12 -4.20 -21.18
C ARG A 794 25.85 -4.11 -22.53
N ASN A 795 25.12 -4.19 -23.64
CA ASN A 795 25.70 -4.36 -24.99
C ASN A 795 25.92 -3.05 -25.76
N GLY A 796 25.77 -1.88 -25.13
CA GLY A 796 25.97 -0.58 -25.79
C GLY A 796 24.96 -0.25 -26.90
N ALA A 797 23.81 -0.94 -26.94
CA ALA A 797 22.75 -0.65 -27.89
C ALA A 797 22.19 0.76 -27.66
N ARG A 798 22.06 1.54 -28.74
CA ARG A 798 21.59 2.94 -28.68
C ARG A 798 20.07 3.07 -28.62
N CYS A 799 19.35 2.07 -29.09
CA CYS A 799 17.90 2.03 -29.09
C CYS A 799 17.41 0.57 -29.12
N MET A 800 16.17 0.37 -28.68
CA MET A 800 15.39 -0.85 -28.93
C MET A 800 14.57 -0.60 -30.19
N PHE A 801 14.72 -1.43 -31.22
CA PHE A 801 13.97 -1.26 -32.45
C PHE A 801 12.59 -1.90 -32.31
N PHE A 802 11.59 -1.29 -32.93
CA PHE A 802 10.28 -1.87 -33.12
C PHE A 802 9.86 -1.64 -34.55
N VAL A 803 9.20 -2.64 -35.12
CA VAL A 803 8.51 -2.53 -36.40
C VAL A 803 7.07 -2.19 -36.08
N ARG A 804 6.52 -1.16 -36.72
CA ARG A 804 5.12 -0.79 -36.55
C ARG A 804 4.21 -1.98 -36.92
N SER A 805 3.06 -2.14 -36.27
CA SER A 805 2.02 -3.03 -36.76
C SER A 805 1.52 -2.62 -38.16
N SER A 806 1.23 -3.60 -39.02
CA SER A 806 0.66 -3.34 -40.34
C SER A 806 -0.77 -2.82 -40.20
N PRO A 807 -1.19 -1.80 -40.97
CA PRO A 807 -2.62 -1.52 -41.10
C PRO A 807 -3.29 -2.73 -41.76
N VAL A 808 -4.43 -3.18 -41.22
CA VAL A 808 -5.29 -4.16 -41.89
C VAL A 808 -5.74 -3.58 -43.23
N CYS A 809 -5.22 -4.11 -44.33
CA CYS A 809 -5.68 -3.74 -45.68
C CYS A 809 -7.08 -4.36 -45.90
N GLY A 810 -8.09 -3.56 -46.29
CA GLY A 810 -9.41 -4.07 -46.70
C GLY A 810 -10.60 -3.74 -45.78
N SER A 811 -10.41 -3.04 -44.65
CA SER A 811 -11.55 -2.58 -43.82
C SER A 811 -12.31 -1.37 -44.39
N GLY A 812 -11.80 -0.76 -45.48
CA GLY A 812 -12.33 0.48 -46.05
C GLY A 812 -12.05 1.75 -45.24
N MET A 813 -11.52 1.65 -44.02
CA MET A 813 -11.44 2.78 -43.09
C MET A 813 -10.07 3.45 -42.99
N THR A 814 -8.97 2.87 -43.49
CA THR A 814 -7.61 3.33 -43.11
C THR A 814 -6.69 3.73 -44.29
N SER A 815 -7.22 3.91 -45.50
CA SER A 815 -6.43 4.20 -46.71
C SER A 815 -6.84 5.49 -47.42
N LEU A 816 -5.85 6.33 -47.73
CA LEU A 816 -5.99 7.54 -48.58
C LEU A 816 -6.52 7.24 -49.99
N LEU A 817 -6.40 5.99 -50.48
CA LEU A 817 -6.93 5.55 -51.77
C LEU A 817 -8.45 5.33 -51.78
N MET A 818 -9.11 5.28 -50.62
CA MET A 818 -10.53 4.88 -50.48
C MET A 818 -11.43 6.02 -49.97
N ASN A 819 -11.03 7.27 -50.21
CA ASN A 819 -11.82 8.48 -49.93
C ASN A 819 -12.21 8.73 -48.45
N SER A 820 -11.64 8.00 -47.49
CA SER A 820 -11.81 8.26 -46.06
C SER A 820 -10.47 8.22 -45.31
N VAL A 821 -10.16 9.31 -44.60
CA VAL A 821 -8.92 9.46 -43.82
C VAL A 821 -9.25 9.26 -42.35
N TYR A 822 -9.29 8.02 -41.86
CA TYR A 822 -9.33 7.77 -40.41
C TYR A 822 -7.90 7.59 -39.85
N PRO A 823 -7.67 7.99 -38.58
CA PRO A 823 -6.41 7.74 -37.88
C PRO A 823 -5.99 6.26 -38.02
N ARG A 824 -4.73 6.00 -38.39
CA ARG A 824 -4.28 4.61 -38.60
C ARG A 824 -4.33 3.87 -37.29
N GLU A 825 -4.95 2.71 -37.21
CA GLU A 825 -4.89 1.84 -36.04
C GLU A 825 -3.43 1.41 -35.76
N GLN A 826 -2.79 1.91 -34.70
CA GLN A 826 -1.59 1.26 -34.16
C GLN A 826 -2.07 0.18 -33.23
N ILE A 827 -2.21 -1.06 -33.70
CA ILE A 827 -2.38 -2.17 -32.77
C ILE A 827 -1.10 -2.17 -31.94
N ASN A 828 -1.18 -1.59 -30.75
CA ASN A 828 -0.17 -1.66 -29.72
C ASN A 828 -0.62 -2.85 -28.90
N GLN A 829 0.28 -3.81 -28.64
CA GLN A 829 0.00 -5.06 -27.93
C GLN A 829 -0.83 -4.81 -26.65
N LEU A 830 -0.66 -3.66 -26.00
CA LEU A 830 -1.36 -3.26 -24.78
C LEU A 830 -2.90 -3.09 -24.85
N THR A 831 -3.55 -3.08 -26.03
CA THR A 831 -5.02 -2.86 -26.13
C THR A 831 -5.77 -3.91 -26.96
N SER A 832 -5.19 -5.08 -27.20
CA SER A 832 -5.86 -6.19 -27.91
C SER A 832 -6.95 -6.83 -27.06
N TYR A 833 -7.99 -7.39 -27.70
CA TYR A 833 -8.95 -8.26 -27.04
C TYR A 833 -8.24 -9.53 -26.53
N ILE A 834 -8.35 -9.80 -25.23
CA ILE A 834 -7.75 -10.97 -24.58
C ILE A 834 -8.68 -12.17 -24.80
N ASP A 835 -8.25 -13.16 -25.59
CA ASP A 835 -9.06 -14.35 -25.90
C ASP A 835 -8.49 -15.65 -25.34
N ALA A 836 -7.46 -15.52 -24.51
CA ALA A 836 -6.73 -16.61 -23.89
C ALA A 836 -6.07 -17.56 -24.91
N SER A 837 -5.73 -17.07 -26.12
CA SER A 837 -4.91 -17.78 -27.10
C SER A 837 -3.62 -18.33 -26.49
N ASN A 838 -3.00 -17.62 -25.55
CA ASN A 838 -1.83 -18.12 -24.81
C ASN A 838 -2.14 -19.40 -23.98
N VAL A 839 -3.40 -19.67 -23.62
CA VAL A 839 -3.86 -20.91 -22.99
C VAL A 839 -4.28 -21.94 -24.03
N TYR A 840 -4.93 -21.50 -25.11
CA TYR A 840 -5.66 -22.37 -26.03
C TYR A 840 -4.97 -22.67 -27.37
N GLY A 841 -3.82 -22.05 -27.65
CA GLY A 841 -3.18 -22.13 -28.96
C GLY A 841 -3.59 -20.98 -29.87
N SER A 842 -2.63 -20.55 -30.68
CA SER A 842 -2.80 -19.55 -31.73
C SER A 842 -2.76 -20.17 -33.13
N SER A 843 -2.92 -21.48 -33.21
CA SER A 843 -3.05 -22.27 -34.43
C SER A 843 -3.99 -23.45 -34.17
N ASP A 844 -4.65 -23.95 -35.22
CA ASP A 844 -5.45 -25.18 -35.11
C ASP A 844 -4.55 -26.36 -34.67
N HIS A 845 -3.29 -26.35 -35.09
CA HIS A 845 -2.33 -27.37 -34.69
C HIS A 845 -2.08 -27.37 -33.17
N GLU A 846 -1.72 -26.22 -32.60
CA GLU A 846 -1.49 -26.06 -31.15
C GLU A 846 -2.75 -26.37 -30.35
N ALA A 847 -3.90 -25.86 -30.78
CA ALA A 847 -5.17 -26.08 -30.11
C ALA A 847 -5.57 -27.57 -30.11
N LEU A 848 -5.33 -28.31 -31.20
CA LEU A 848 -5.58 -29.75 -31.26
C LEU A 848 -4.58 -30.55 -30.41
N GLU A 849 -3.33 -30.13 -30.35
CA GLU A 849 -2.28 -30.84 -29.62
C GLU A 849 -2.50 -30.81 -28.10
N ILE A 850 -3.06 -29.71 -27.57
CA ILE A 850 -3.31 -29.54 -26.14
C ILE A 850 -4.64 -30.15 -25.67
N ARG A 851 -5.53 -30.61 -26.56
CA ARG A 851 -6.87 -31.13 -26.22
C ARG A 851 -6.87 -32.62 -25.92
N ASP A 852 -7.65 -33.01 -24.92
CA ASP A 852 -7.94 -34.40 -24.61
C ASP A 852 -9.20 -34.88 -25.35
N PHE A 853 -8.97 -35.44 -26.53
CA PHE A 853 -10.03 -36.08 -27.32
C PHE A 853 -10.40 -37.47 -26.82
N ALA A 854 -9.60 -38.10 -25.97
CA ALA A 854 -9.84 -39.46 -25.51
C ALA A 854 -11.01 -39.51 -24.50
N SER A 855 -11.12 -38.52 -23.62
CA SER A 855 -12.21 -38.47 -22.65
C SER A 855 -13.55 -38.04 -23.23
N GLN A 856 -13.57 -37.32 -24.37
CA GLN A 856 -14.76 -36.67 -24.93
C GLN A 856 -15.46 -35.71 -23.95
N ARG A 857 -14.73 -35.18 -22.95
CA ARG A 857 -15.27 -34.30 -21.90
C ARG A 857 -14.92 -32.82 -22.08
N GLY A 858 -14.30 -32.47 -23.20
CA GLY A 858 -13.87 -31.11 -23.48
C GLY A 858 -12.71 -30.61 -22.63
N LEU A 859 -11.88 -31.53 -22.12
CA LEU A 859 -10.72 -31.22 -21.28
C LEU A 859 -9.47 -30.88 -22.10
N LEU A 860 -8.55 -30.14 -21.48
CA LEU A 860 -7.15 -30.01 -21.90
C LEU A 860 -6.33 -31.18 -21.35
N ARG A 861 -5.33 -31.63 -22.11
CA ARG A 861 -4.41 -32.70 -21.73
C ARG A 861 -3.69 -32.37 -20.43
N GLN A 862 -3.46 -33.40 -19.64
CA GLN A 862 -2.75 -33.31 -18.38
C GLN A 862 -1.46 -34.12 -18.46
N GLY A 863 -0.37 -33.57 -17.93
CA GLY A 863 0.89 -34.27 -17.77
C GLY A 863 0.92 -35.12 -16.50
N ILE A 864 2.13 -35.35 -15.98
CA ILE A 864 2.32 -36.15 -14.76
C ILE A 864 1.60 -35.49 -13.59
N VAL A 865 0.86 -36.29 -12.81
CA VAL A 865 0.22 -35.86 -11.57
C VAL A 865 1.24 -35.94 -10.43
N GLN A 866 1.49 -34.81 -9.78
CA GLN A 866 2.39 -34.75 -8.62
C GLN A 866 1.77 -35.48 -7.40
N ARG A 867 2.58 -35.79 -6.38
CA ARG A 867 2.10 -36.39 -5.11
C ARG A 867 1.00 -35.58 -4.43
N SER A 868 0.93 -34.27 -4.70
CA SER A 868 -0.12 -33.36 -4.23
C SER A 868 -1.48 -33.55 -4.92
N GLY A 869 -1.59 -34.46 -5.90
CA GLY A 869 -2.80 -34.67 -6.71
C GLY A 869 -3.01 -33.62 -7.81
N LYS A 870 -2.03 -32.73 -8.05
CA LYS A 870 -2.15 -31.68 -9.06
C LYS A 870 -1.41 -32.05 -10.36
N PRO A 871 -2.08 -32.10 -11.53
CA PRO A 871 -1.45 -32.43 -12.81
C PRO A 871 -0.54 -31.30 -13.28
N LEU A 872 0.65 -31.64 -13.80
CA LEU A 872 1.48 -30.70 -14.55
C LEU A 872 0.93 -30.48 -15.97
N LEU A 873 1.49 -29.51 -16.69
CA LEU A 873 1.29 -29.40 -18.13
C LEU A 873 1.74 -30.69 -18.83
N PRO A 874 1.12 -31.07 -19.97
CA PRO A 874 1.60 -32.18 -20.79
C PRO A 874 3.02 -31.89 -21.31
N PHE A 875 3.77 -32.92 -21.67
CA PHE A 875 5.09 -32.75 -22.29
C PHE A 875 4.96 -32.63 -23.81
N ALA A 876 5.78 -31.78 -24.43
CA ALA A 876 5.88 -31.65 -25.87
C ALA A 876 6.46 -32.95 -26.49
N THR A 877 5.93 -33.35 -27.64
CA THR A 877 6.33 -34.62 -28.30
C THR A 877 7.17 -34.43 -29.59
N GLY A 878 7.44 -33.18 -29.99
CA GLY A 878 8.25 -32.86 -31.19
C GLY A 878 9.04 -31.54 -31.08
N PRO A 879 10.08 -31.33 -31.92
CA PRO A 879 10.93 -30.13 -31.90
C PRO A 879 10.54 -29.04 -32.93
N PRO A 880 10.82 -27.73 -32.68
CA PRO A 880 11.16 -27.10 -31.40
C PRO A 880 9.99 -26.26 -30.86
N THR A 881 9.65 -26.47 -29.59
CA THR A 881 9.15 -25.38 -28.74
C THR A 881 10.35 -24.51 -28.37
N GLU A 882 10.19 -23.20 -28.14
CA GLU A 882 11.23 -22.32 -27.59
C GLU A 882 11.57 -22.75 -26.15
N CYS A 883 12.28 -23.87 -26.06
CA CYS A 883 12.73 -24.50 -24.84
C CYS A 883 14.22 -24.23 -24.77
N MET A 884 14.59 -23.11 -24.17
CA MET A 884 15.97 -22.65 -23.99
C MET A 884 16.75 -23.49 -22.96
N ARG A 885 16.38 -24.76 -22.78
CA ARG A 885 16.89 -25.63 -21.73
C ARG A 885 17.79 -26.69 -22.34
N ASP A 886 18.96 -26.88 -21.76
CA ASP A 886 19.87 -27.96 -22.15
C ASP A 886 19.26 -29.32 -21.77
N GLU A 887 19.10 -30.21 -22.75
CA GLU A 887 18.58 -31.56 -22.55
C GLU A 887 19.50 -32.40 -21.64
N ASN A 888 20.78 -32.04 -21.50
CA ASN A 888 21.74 -32.71 -20.63
C ASN A 888 21.62 -32.29 -19.16
N GLU A 889 20.96 -31.16 -18.85
CA GLU A 889 20.86 -30.63 -17.48
C GLU A 889 19.67 -31.19 -16.69
N SER A 890 18.63 -31.73 -17.34
CA SER A 890 17.49 -32.31 -16.64
C SER A 890 16.72 -33.34 -17.48
N PRO A 891 16.22 -34.43 -16.86
CA PRO A 891 15.48 -35.48 -17.56
C PRO A 891 14.01 -35.13 -17.85
N ILE A 892 13.55 -33.93 -17.46
CA ILE A 892 12.14 -33.52 -17.60
C ILE A 892 11.93 -32.86 -18.98
N PRO A 893 11.08 -33.37 -19.89
CA PRO A 893 10.85 -32.74 -21.19
C PRO A 893 10.22 -31.35 -21.07
N CYS A 894 10.25 -30.56 -22.16
CA CYS A 894 9.61 -29.25 -22.23
C CYS A 894 8.09 -29.40 -22.09
N PHE A 895 7.45 -28.43 -21.42
CA PHE A 895 6.00 -28.44 -21.27
C PHE A 895 5.32 -27.92 -22.53
N LEU A 896 4.23 -28.58 -22.90
CA LEU A 896 3.32 -28.17 -23.95
C LEU A 896 2.20 -27.33 -23.34
N ALA A 897 1.98 -26.15 -23.90
CA ALA A 897 0.91 -25.23 -23.53
C ALA A 897 0.33 -24.58 -24.79
N GLY A 898 -0.63 -23.66 -24.64
CA GLY A 898 -1.18 -22.88 -25.75
C GLY A 898 -0.22 -21.83 -26.34
N ASP A 899 0.98 -21.67 -25.80
CA ASP A 899 2.03 -20.82 -26.34
C ASP A 899 3.39 -21.52 -26.20
N GLN A 900 4.23 -21.44 -27.24
CA GLN A 900 5.52 -22.11 -27.28
C GLN A 900 6.55 -21.50 -26.30
N ARG A 901 6.37 -20.23 -25.95
CA ARG A 901 7.17 -19.48 -24.97
C ARG A 901 6.83 -19.80 -23.53
N ALA A 902 5.89 -20.72 -23.27
CA ALA A 902 5.53 -21.15 -21.93
C ALA A 902 6.72 -21.70 -21.10
N ASN A 903 7.83 -22.05 -21.76
CA ASN A 903 9.04 -22.57 -21.15
C ASN A 903 10.17 -21.53 -20.98
N GLU A 904 9.98 -20.27 -21.39
CA GLU A 904 11.03 -19.24 -21.30
C GLU A 904 11.49 -18.97 -19.86
N GLN A 905 10.56 -18.99 -18.91
CA GLN A 905 10.86 -18.90 -17.48
C GLN A 905 9.77 -19.52 -16.59
N LEU A 906 10.16 -19.92 -15.38
CA LEU A 906 9.34 -20.72 -14.47
C LEU A 906 8.00 -20.08 -14.07
N GLY A 907 7.95 -18.74 -14.01
CA GLY A 907 6.74 -18.00 -13.69
C GLY A 907 5.70 -18.09 -14.81
N LEU A 908 6.11 -18.00 -16.07
CA LEU A 908 5.24 -18.23 -17.22
C LEU A 908 4.73 -19.67 -17.24
N THR A 909 5.60 -20.67 -17.07
CA THR A 909 5.19 -22.08 -16.99
C THR A 909 4.16 -22.30 -15.89
N SER A 910 4.33 -21.63 -14.74
CA SER A 910 3.39 -21.68 -13.62
C SER A 910 2.04 -21.07 -13.99
N MET A 911 2.01 -19.94 -14.71
CA MET A 911 0.78 -19.30 -15.19
C MET A 911 0.01 -20.18 -16.17
N HIS A 912 0.67 -20.74 -17.18
CA HIS A 912 0.04 -21.69 -18.11
C HIS A 912 -0.52 -22.91 -17.36
N THR A 913 0.22 -23.44 -16.37
CA THR A 913 -0.23 -24.57 -15.55
C THR A 913 -1.50 -24.24 -14.76
N LEU A 914 -1.60 -23.03 -14.20
CA LEU A 914 -2.78 -22.60 -13.45
C LEU A 914 -4.01 -22.52 -14.35
N TRP A 915 -3.88 -21.90 -15.53
CA TRP A 915 -5.01 -21.74 -16.45
C TRP A 915 -5.45 -23.05 -17.13
N PHE A 916 -4.52 -23.99 -17.38
CA PHE A 916 -4.88 -25.35 -17.81
C PHE A 916 -5.72 -26.09 -16.77
N ARG A 917 -5.35 -25.95 -15.49
CA ARG A 917 -6.10 -26.55 -14.38
C ARG A 917 -7.47 -25.89 -14.22
N GLU A 918 -7.53 -24.57 -14.40
CA GLU A 918 -8.78 -23.82 -14.27
C GLU A 918 -9.76 -24.15 -15.38
N HIS A 919 -9.30 -24.24 -16.63
CA HIS A 919 -10.11 -24.78 -17.72
C HIS A 919 -10.68 -26.16 -17.35
N ASN A 920 -9.83 -27.10 -16.95
CA ASN A 920 -10.27 -28.46 -16.63
C ASN A 920 -11.26 -28.52 -15.45
N ARG A 921 -11.10 -27.63 -14.46
CA ARG A 921 -12.04 -27.47 -13.35
C ARG A 921 -13.40 -27.00 -13.85
N ILE A 922 -13.44 -25.92 -14.63
CA ILE A 922 -14.68 -25.34 -15.16
C ILE A 922 -15.38 -26.31 -16.12
N ALA A 923 -14.65 -26.94 -17.04
CA ALA A 923 -15.19 -27.94 -17.98
C ALA A 923 -15.84 -29.12 -17.23
N THR A 924 -15.22 -29.58 -16.14
CA THR A 924 -15.78 -30.65 -15.30
C THR A 924 -17.09 -30.23 -14.63
N GLU A 925 -17.18 -29.01 -14.11
CA GLU A 925 -18.42 -28.50 -13.51
C GLU A 925 -19.51 -28.22 -14.55
N LEU A 926 -19.15 -27.66 -15.71
CA LEU A 926 -20.08 -27.44 -16.82
C LEU A 926 -20.68 -28.76 -17.32
N LEU A 927 -19.89 -29.83 -17.39
CA LEU A 927 -20.37 -31.14 -17.79
C LEU A 927 -21.35 -31.73 -16.76
N LYS A 928 -21.13 -31.50 -15.46
CA LYS A 928 -22.08 -31.90 -14.41
C LYS A 928 -23.39 -31.13 -14.52
N LEU A 929 -23.32 -29.83 -14.79
CA LEU A 929 -24.50 -28.96 -14.93
C LEU A 929 -25.25 -29.20 -16.24
N ASN A 930 -24.53 -29.56 -17.31
CA ASN A 930 -25.06 -29.79 -18.64
C ASN A 930 -24.64 -31.17 -19.19
N PRO A 931 -25.18 -32.29 -18.65
CA PRO A 931 -24.78 -33.64 -19.06
C PRO A 931 -25.11 -33.99 -20.52
N HIS A 932 -25.91 -33.15 -21.18
CA HIS A 932 -26.35 -33.30 -22.57
C HIS A 932 -25.40 -32.63 -23.57
N TRP A 933 -24.41 -31.85 -23.12
CA TRP A 933 -23.42 -31.22 -23.99
C TRP A 933 -22.31 -32.21 -24.33
N ASP A 934 -21.87 -32.18 -25.60
CA ASP A 934 -20.70 -32.93 -26.04
C ASP A 934 -19.38 -32.24 -25.63
N GLY A 935 -18.27 -32.97 -25.79
CA GLY A 935 -16.95 -32.46 -25.41
C GLY A 935 -16.53 -31.20 -26.15
N ASP A 936 -16.94 -31.02 -27.41
CA ASP A 936 -16.65 -29.80 -28.18
C ASP A 936 -17.41 -28.59 -27.63
N THR A 937 -18.70 -28.76 -27.33
CA THR A 937 -19.53 -27.72 -26.70
C THR A 937 -18.96 -27.33 -25.34
N ILE A 938 -18.60 -28.31 -24.51
CA ILE A 938 -18.00 -28.05 -23.18
C ILE A 938 -16.68 -27.30 -23.32
N TYR A 939 -15.79 -27.73 -24.22
CA TYR A 939 -14.51 -27.07 -24.46
C TYR A 939 -14.69 -25.60 -24.86
N HIS A 940 -15.57 -25.32 -25.82
CA HIS A 940 -15.76 -23.97 -26.33
C HIS A 940 -16.47 -23.04 -25.34
N GLU A 941 -17.46 -23.53 -24.59
CA GLU A 941 -18.12 -22.71 -23.55
C GLU A 941 -17.14 -22.45 -22.38
N THR A 942 -16.31 -23.44 -22.01
CA THR A 942 -15.25 -23.25 -21.00
C THR A 942 -14.23 -22.20 -21.45
N ARG A 943 -13.80 -22.25 -22.72
CA ARG A 943 -12.88 -21.26 -23.30
C ARG A 943 -13.41 -19.82 -23.18
N LYS A 944 -14.71 -19.61 -23.39
CA LYS A 944 -15.32 -18.28 -23.22
C LYS A 944 -15.20 -17.78 -21.78
N ILE A 945 -15.50 -18.65 -20.80
CA ILE A 945 -15.46 -18.29 -19.38
C ILE A 945 -14.03 -17.93 -19.00
N VAL A 946 -13.04 -18.75 -19.36
CA VAL A 946 -11.62 -18.46 -19.10
C VAL A 946 -11.16 -17.16 -19.76
N GLY A 947 -11.54 -16.92 -21.02
CA GLY A 947 -11.26 -15.66 -21.70
C GLY A 947 -11.86 -14.46 -20.96
N ALA A 948 -13.10 -14.57 -20.49
CA ALA A 948 -13.77 -13.54 -19.70
C ALA A 948 -13.11 -13.32 -18.33
N GLU A 949 -12.68 -14.37 -17.65
CA GLU A 949 -11.93 -14.28 -16.39
C GLU A 949 -10.59 -13.54 -16.59
N MET A 950 -9.84 -13.87 -17.64
CA MET A 950 -8.59 -13.20 -17.97
C MET A 950 -8.80 -11.72 -18.33
N GLN A 951 -9.83 -11.40 -19.12
CA GLN A 951 -10.23 -10.02 -19.40
C GLN A 951 -10.58 -9.27 -18.12
N HIS A 952 -11.41 -9.87 -17.26
CA HIS A 952 -11.80 -9.27 -16.00
C HIS A 952 -10.56 -8.96 -15.15
N ILE A 953 -9.72 -9.95 -14.86
CA ILE A 953 -8.48 -9.76 -14.06
C ILE A 953 -7.61 -8.66 -14.65
N THR A 954 -7.47 -8.64 -15.98
CA THR A 954 -6.62 -7.66 -16.66
C THR A 954 -7.17 -6.25 -16.51
N TYR A 955 -8.46 -6.05 -16.79
CA TYR A 955 -9.04 -4.71 -16.83
C TYR A 955 -9.43 -4.18 -15.45
N SER A 956 -9.84 -5.02 -14.51
CA SER A 956 -10.29 -4.59 -13.17
C SER A 956 -9.17 -4.55 -12.13
N HIS A 957 -8.12 -5.37 -12.29
CA HIS A 957 -7.09 -5.52 -11.24
C HIS A 957 -5.67 -5.20 -11.73
N TRP A 958 -5.27 -5.66 -12.92
CA TRP A 958 -3.90 -5.47 -13.41
C TRP A 958 -3.66 -4.08 -14.02
N LEU A 959 -4.54 -3.64 -14.93
CA LEU A 959 -4.37 -2.38 -15.65
C LEU A 959 -4.47 -1.14 -14.74
N PRO A 960 -5.41 -1.06 -13.77
CA PRO A 960 -5.45 0.04 -12.78
C PRO A 960 -4.16 0.18 -11.98
N LYS A 961 -3.53 -0.94 -11.64
CA LYS A 961 -2.25 -1.00 -10.92
C LYS A 961 -1.11 -0.36 -11.71
N ILE A 962 -1.12 -0.46 -13.04
CA ILE A 962 -0.09 0.12 -13.93
C ILE A 962 -0.40 1.57 -14.28
N LEU A 963 -1.66 1.91 -14.56
CA LEU A 963 -2.06 3.24 -15.01
C LEU A 963 -2.32 4.23 -13.86
N GLY A 964 -2.47 3.74 -12.62
CA GLY A 964 -2.78 4.53 -11.42
C GLY A 964 -4.29 4.70 -11.18
N GLU A 965 -4.68 4.89 -9.92
CA GLU A 965 -6.08 4.93 -9.47
C GLU A 965 -6.93 6.01 -10.18
N VAL A 966 -6.33 7.17 -10.49
CA VAL A 966 -7.01 8.29 -11.17
C VAL A 966 -7.44 7.93 -12.59
N TRP A 967 -6.67 7.07 -13.29
CA TRP A 967 -7.03 6.58 -14.62
C TRP A 967 -8.11 5.49 -14.54
N SER A 968 -8.12 4.67 -13.49
CA SER A 968 -9.16 3.65 -13.27
C SER A 968 -10.57 4.22 -13.14
N TYR A 969 -10.74 5.37 -12.47
CA TYR A 969 -12.05 6.02 -12.28
C TYR A 969 -12.64 6.58 -13.57
N THR A 970 -11.81 6.99 -14.54
CA THR A 970 -12.27 7.64 -15.77
C THR A 970 -12.81 6.64 -16.81
N TYR A 971 -12.39 5.37 -16.74
CA TYR A 971 -12.69 4.36 -17.77
C TYR A 971 -13.49 3.14 -17.26
N GLN A 972 -13.87 3.14 -15.99
CA GLN A 972 -14.68 2.09 -15.36
C GLN A 972 -16.02 1.86 -16.09
N SER A 973 -16.58 2.89 -16.73
CA SER A 973 -17.85 2.81 -17.48
C SER A 973 -17.78 1.97 -18.77
N PHE A 974 -16.58 1.73 -19.32
CA PHE A 974 -16.42 0.93 -20.53
C PHE A 974 -16.03 -0.54 -20.27
N ILE A 975 -15.48 -0.83 -19.09
CA ILE A 975 -15.06 -2.19 -18.67
C ILE A 975 -16.29 -3.05 -18.32
N VAL A 976 -17.38 -2.44 -17.85
CA VAL A 976 -18.61 -3.14 -17.46
C VAL A 976 -19.48 -3.51 -18.68
N SER A 977 -19.28 -2.88 -19.85
CA SER A 977 -20.07 -3.14 -21.06
C SER A 977 -19.55 -4.25 -21.97
N ALA A 978 -18.39 -4.85 -21.66
CA ALA A 978 -17.76 -5.89 -22.49
C ALA A 978 -17.88 -7.33 -21.90
N GLY A 979 -18.52 -7.48 -20.73
CA GLY A 979 -18.79 -8.77 -20.08
C GLY A 979 -20.11 -9.41 -20.52
#